data_AF-C2ENG8-F1
#
_entry.id   AF-C2ENG8-F1
#
_cell.length_a   1.000
_cell.length_b   1.000
_cell.length_c   1.000
_cell.angle_alpha   90.00
_cell.angle_beta   90.00
_cell.angle_gamma   90.00
#
_symmetry.space_group_name_H-M   'P 1'
#
loop_
_entity.id
_entity.type
_entity.pdbx_description
1 polymer ?
#
loop_
_entity_poly.entity_id
_entity_poly.type
_entity_poly.pdbx_seq_one_letter_code
_entity_poly.pdbx_strand_id
1 'polypeptide(L)'
;MKQNKDTFLSIIEQTTGLGKTHAIIQKVSEVLKQSKDSELQPKIFVITSGIKTRNEFFHGLKEKLPDFENKILLFESVADQVANFLRSLLMKIDYPNDKVLANDYLVKWFDQNTAKLPDTNSLLKKIATQYIFVEQDQDTFGELSSRLKRTIYHDLKRLARKENVKTDTKQKRLNYLSKKAPWVFDLFKDTDLNRYSVLIMTADKFIFPYKTAIGGNDNYWTLTFEKSQRPILFLDESDKIKSNWMNKLIENEIGSKDVEDMTTLVHRFYSNLLPAVGQMERLIIDAKDPSGETNKARINQLYQAIKKVYDQYHLKYALKIDSDFLGNNTSKFLFNTGKSSYLYGLKRDEKYLVWKFNPKRLVNEITIDQQIYETQPELRLNNVTSALNRLLRYIAKTTYSIARNYHEFKINLNKKITDPSKLHNVYDLPDEHLQIVNVILQPTSGEKRLAQYFIDNYLEKHLNLKLPNIKSSFTDDKTIYASGFRLFDLTVNEDANNNGQLRVYQQRTTPEQILASVANKMQTILVSSTSLNPSPLDNFDLNWVKNNVVNVVDIPVKLQKSLDRENNERNKQIKDKVRIQTKLIGSNLTKEGCSFKEIFATLLKEENYLEPTSIQIEKILNKYPARLIGNRISNGLDPDAPFVYEDE
;
A
#
# COMPACT_ATOMS: atom_id res chain seq x y z
N MET A 1 17.50 -29.70 5.93
CA MET A 1 17.39 -28.33 6.46
C MET A 1 17.02 -28.40 7.93
N LYS A 2 17.82 -27.87 8.85
CA LYS A 2 17.44 -27.75 10.27
C LYS A 2 16.24 -26.80 10.34
N GLN A 3 15.09 -27.27 10.82
CA GLN A 3 13.90 -26.44 11.07
C GLN A 3 14.28 -25.31 12.03
N ASN A 4 14.10 -24.07 11.60
CA ASN A 4 14.38 -22.91 12.44
C ASN A 4 13.23 -22.75 13.45
N LYS A 5 13.36 -23.30 14.67
CA LYS A 5 12.33 -23.26 15.72
C LYS A 5 12.07 -21.84 16.28
N ASP A 6 12.77 -20.83 15.76
CA ASP A 6 12.82 -19.47 16.33
C ASP A 6 11.79 -18.49 15.74
N THR A 7 11.12 -18.85 14.63
CA THR A 7 10.04 -18.07 13.99
C THR A 7 8.75 -18.89 13.94
N PHE A 8 7.59 -18.27 14.14
CA PHE A 8 6.31 -18.99 14.14
C PHE A 8 5.12 -18.06 13.89
N LEU A 9 3.99 -18.65 13.51
CA LEU A 9 2.66 -18.06 13.56
C LEU A 9 1.87 -18.63 14.74
N SER A 10 1.33 -17.78 15.61
CA SER A 10 0.38 -18.15 16.66
C SER A 10 -0.88 -17.31 16.53
N ILE A 11 -2.04 -17.94 16.71
CA ILE A 11 -3.35 -17.26 16.63
C ILE A 11 -4.03 -17.40 17.99
N ILE A 12 -4.44 -16.26 18.55
CA ILE A 12 -5.15 -16.18 19.83
C ILE A 12 -6.51 -15.54 19.56
N GLU A 13 -7.56 -16.36 19.67
CA GLU A 13 -8.93 -15.89 19.56
C GLU A 13 -9.53 -15.70 20.96
N GLN A 14 -9.93 -14.47 21.28
CA GLN A 14 -10.51 -14.11 22.58
C GLN A 14 -11.56 -13.00 22.41
N THR A 15 -12.67 -13.09 23.13
CA THR A 15 -13.75 -12.09 23.09
C THR A 15 -13.28 -10.66 23.42
N THR A 16 -13.98 -9.67 22.86
CA THR A 16 -13.68 -8.25 23.08
C THR A 16 -13.92 -7.87 24.55
N GLY A 17 -13.06 -6.98 25.08
CA GLY A 17 -13.16 -6.49 26.45
C GLY A 17 -12.51 -7.37 27.53
N LEU A 18 -11.79 -8.44 27.15
CA LEU A 18 -11.02 -9.30 28.06
C LEU A 18 -9.60 -8.80 28.36
N GLY A 19 -9.28 -7.56 27.98
CA GLY A 19 -7.95 -6.99 28.25
C GLY A 19 -6.84 -7.55 27.34
N LYS A 20 -7.16 -7.97 26.10
CA LYS A 20 -6.17 -8.42 25.10
C LYS A 20 -5.03 -7.42 24.91
N THR A 21 -5.38 -6.15 24.75
CA THR A 21 -4.45 -5.01 24.71
C THR A 21 -3.57 -4.97 25.96
N HIS A 22 -4.16 -5.06 27.15
CA HIS A 22 -3.43 -5.08 28.42
C HIS A 22 -2.50 -6.29 28.56
N ALA A 23 -2.92 -7.47 28.07
CA ALA A 23 -2.10 -8.69 28.07
C ALA A 23 -0.89 -8.56 27.14
N ILE A 24 -1.07 -7.97 25.95
CA ILE A 24 0.05 -7.66 25.05
C ILE A 24 1.01 -6.66 25.73
N ILE A 25 0.52 -5.58 26.33
CA ILE A 25 1.35 -4.59 27.05
C ILE A 25 2.15 -5.27 28.17
N GLN A 26 1.50 -6.14 28.95
CA GLN A 26 2.16 -6.91 30.01
C GLN A 26 3.24 -7.81 29.43
N LYS A 27 2.95 -8.53 28.34
CA LYS A 27 3.92 -9.45 27.75
C LYS A 27 5.14 -8.72 27.19
N VAL A 28 4.93 -7.60 26.50
CA VAL A 28 6.02 -6.73 26.02
C VAL A 28 6.88 -6.25 27.20
N SER A 29 6.23 -5.88 28.30
CA SER A 29 6.92 -5.43 29.51
C SER A 29 7.78 -6.52 30.15
N GLU A 30 7.28 -7.75 30.22
CA GLU A 30 8.03 -8.90 30.72
C GLU A 30 9.26 -9.19 29.85
N VAL A 31 9.10 -9.20 28.52
CA VAL A 31 10.19 -9.46 27.57
C VAL A 31 11.30 -8.41 27.71
N LEU A 32 10.95 -7.13 27.83
CA LEU A 32 11.93 -6.07 28.00
C LEU A 32 12.67 -6.13 29.35
N LYS A 33 11.97 -6.50 30.43
CA LYS A 33 12.57 -6.64 31.78
C LYS A 33 13.50 -7.85 31.91
N GLN A 34 13.23 -8.94 31.18
CA GLN A 34 14.03 -10.17 31.24
C GLN A 34 15.39 -10.03 30.57
N SER A 35 15.50 -9.19 29.54
CA SER A 35 16.74 -8.97 28.81
C SER A 35 17.54 -7.81 29.41
N LYS A 36 18.53 -8.12 30.26
CA LYS A 36 19.43 -7.13 30.89
C LYS A 36 20.35 -6.41 29.91
N ASP A 37 20.63 -7.00 28.75
CA ASP A 37 21.45 -6.39 27.71
C ASP A 37 20.57 -5.78 26.61
N SER A 38 20.70 -4.47 26.41
CA SER A 38 19.94 -3.73 25.41
C SER A 38 20.27 -4.10 23.97
N GLU A 39 21.46 -4.68 23.70
CA GLU A 39 21.84 -5.14 22.36
C GLU A 39 21.27 -6.53 22.03
N LEU A 40 20.90 -7.30 23.06
CA LEU A 40 20.30 -8.64 22.92
C LEU A 40 18.76 -8.62 23.04
N GLN A 41 18.15 -7.44 23.22
CA GLN A 41 16.69 -7.31 23.25
C GLN A 41 16.07 -7.60 21.88
N PRO A 42 15.01 -8.43 21.81
CA PRO A 42 14.30 -8.65 20.56
C PRO A 42 13.64 -7.34 20.12
N LYS A 43 13.62 -7.09 18.81
CA LYS A 43 12.83 -6.01 18.24
C LYS A 43 11.36 -6.38 18.31
N ILE A 44 10.54 -5.55 18.92
CA ILE A 44 9.10 -5.80 19.09
C ILE A 44 8.31 -4.82 18.24
N PHE A 45 7.38 -5.35 17.45
CA PHE A 45 6.40 -4.60 16.68
C PHE A 45 5.01 -4.82 17.27
N VAL A 46 4.31 -3.71 17.55
CA VAL A 46 2.90 -3.73 17.96
C VAL A 46 2.09 -2.99 16.91
N ILE A 47 1.28 -3.73 16.18
CA ILE A 47 0.46 -3.24 15.08
C ILE A 47 -0.99 -3.25 15.52
N THR A 48 -1.64 -2.10 15.33
CA THR A 48 -3.00 -1.84 15.80
C THR A 48 -3.89 -1.44 14.63
N SER A 49 -5.19 -1.69 14.77
CA SER A 49 -6.21 -1.33 13.77
C SER A 49 -6.42 0.18 13.59
N GLY A 50 -6.04 1.02 14.57
CA GLY A 50 -6.31 2.45 14.51
C GLY A 50 -5.52 3.32 15.49
N ILE A 51 -5.65 4.64 15.35
CA ILE A 51 -4.87 5.63 16.12
C ILE A 51 -5.20 5.58 17.62
N LYS A 52 -6.47 5.37 17.99
CA LYS A 52 -6.88 5.31 19.41
C LYS A 52 -6.22 4.14 20.14
N THR A 53 -6.32 2.94 19.59
CA THR A 53 -5.71 1.72 20.16
C THR A 53 -4.18 1.81 20.14
N ARG A 54 -3.58 2.36 19.08
CA ARG A 54 -2.14 2.66 19.03
C ARG A 54 -1.68 3.52 20.20
N ASN A 55 -2.38 4.62 20.49
CA ASN A 55 -2.01 5.55 21.55
C ASN A 55 -2.23 4.93 22.93
N GLU A 56 -3.32 4.19 23.12
CA GLU A 56 -3.58 3.41 24.35
C GLU A 56 -2.41 2.45 24.66
N PHE A 57 -1.95 1.70 23.65
CA PHE A 57 -0.77 0.84 23.78
C PHE A 57 0.49 1.59 24.22
N PHE A 58 0.75 2.75 23.63
CA PHE A 58 1.92 3.56 23.96
C PHE A 58 1.86 4.09 25.40
N HIS A 59 0.71 4.64 25.81
CA HIS A 59 0.53 5.16 27.16
C HIS A 59 0.61 4.05 28.21
N GLY A 60 -0.09 2.93 28.01
CA GLY A 60 -0.06 1.81 28.95
C GLY A 60 1.32 1.16 29.07
N LEU A 61 2.10 1.12 27.99
CA LEU A 61 3.49 0.62 28.06
C LEU A 61 4.41 1.61 28.78
N LYS A 62 4.26 2.92 28.53
CA LYS A 62 5.02 3.98 29.22
C LYS A 62 4.74 4.00 30.71
N GLU A 63 3.48 3.84 31.12
CA GLU A 63 3.10 3.76 32.55
C GLU A 63 3.72 2.54 33.25
N LYS A 64 3.77 1.38 32.58
CA LYS A 64 4.36 0.16 33.17
C LYS A 64 5.89 0.12 33.12
N LEU A 65 6.49 0.83 32.18
CA LEU A 65 7.93 0.85 31.93
C LEU A 65 8.46 2.29 31.76
N PRO A 66 8.37 3.14 32.79
CA PRO A 66 8.85 4.52 32.70
C PRO A 66 10.36 4.57 32.33
N ASP A 67 11.16 3.64 32.86
CA ASP A 67 12.60 3.56 32.59
C ASP A 67 12.96 3.17 31.15
N PHE A 68 11.99 2.64 30.38
CA PHE A 68 12.19 2.21 28.99
C PHE A 68 11.53 3.16 27.98
N GLU A 69 11.03 4.33 28.40
CA GLU A 69 10.35 5.27 27.50
C GLU A 69 11.20 5.62 26.27
N ASN A 70 12.50 5.85 26.46
CA ASN A 70 13.44 6.16 25.37
C ASN A 70 13.69 4.98 24.41
N LYS A 71 13.23 3.76 24.74
CA LYS A 71 13.29 2.56 23.89
C LYS A 71 11.96 2.26 23.19
N ILE A 72 10.91 3.06 23.41
CA ILE A 72 9.59 2.87 22.82
C ILE A 72 9.32 3.99 21.80
N LEU A 73 9.06 3.62 20.54
CA LEU A 73 8.69 4.57 19.49
C LEU A 73 7.21 4.44 19.14
N LEU A 74 6.46 5.54 19.31
CA LEU A 74 5.15 5.73 18.71
C LEU A 74 5.32 6.27 17.28
N PHE A 75 4.86 5.52 16.28
CA PHE A 75 4.90 5.98 14.89
C PHE A 75 3.71 6.86 14.55
N GLU A 76 3.98 8.15 14.44
CA GLU A 76 3.02 9.20 14.09
C GLU A 76 3.14 9.62 12.62
N SER A 77 2.12 10.29 12.07
CA SER A 77 2.23 10.81 10.69
C SER A 77 3.30 11.91 10.63
N VAL A 78 3.80 12.25 9.44
CA VAL A 78 4.80 13.34 9.32
C VAL A 78 4.21 14.66 9.84
N ALA A 79 2.93 14.92 9.54
CA ALA A 79 2.20 16.09 10.02
C ALA A 79 2.08 16.10 11.55
N ASP A 80 1.71 14.98 12.17
CA ASP A 80 1.62 14.86 13.63
C ASP A 80 2.98 15.08 14.32
N GLN A 81 4.05 14.49 13.78
CA GLN A 81 5.42 14.66 14.31
C GLN A 81 5.83 16.14 14.27
N VAL A 82 5.55 16.82 13.15
CA VAL A 82 5.78 18.27 13.00
C VAL A 82 4.93 19.07 13.97
N ALA A 83 3.63 18.79 14.07
CA ALA A 83 2.73 19.48 14.98
C ALA A 83 3.15 19.33 16.45
N ASN A 84 3.53 18.11 16.87
CA ASN A 84 4.03 17.83 18.21
C ASN A 84 5.35 18.56 18.49
N PHE A 85 6.26 18.60 17.51
CA PHE A 85 7.51 19.35 17.62
C PHE A 85 7.25 20.85 17.78
N LEU A 86 6.42 21.45 16.92
CA LEU A 86 6.05 22.87 17.04
C LEU A 86 5.36 23.16 18.37
N ARG A 87 4.43 22.30 18.81
CA ARG A 87 3.78 22.42 20.12
C ARG A 87 4.80 22.40 21.25
N SER A 88 5.78 21.50 21.21
CA SER A 88 6.82 21.41 22.24
C SER A 88 7.71 22.66 22.32
N LEU A 89 7.97 23.32 21.18
CA LEU A 89 8.67 24.61 21.15
C LEU A 89 7.78 25.72 21.72
N LEU A 90 6.51 25.73 21.36
CA LEU A 90 5.53 26.73 21.78
C LEU A 90 5.11 26.61 23.26
N MET A 91 5.20 25.43 23.88
CA MET A 91 4.92 25.24 25.33
C MET A 91 5.79 26.10 26.24
N LYS A 92 6.89 26.67 25.71
CA LYS A 92 7.77 27.60 26.44
C LYS A 92 7.24 29.04 26.46
N ILE A 93 6.09 29.29 25.82
CA ILE A 93 5.51 30.61 25.58
C ILE A 93 4.00 30.51 25.74
N ASP A 94 3.37 31.62 26.08
CA ASP A 94 1.92 31.75 26.11
C ASP A 94 1.31 31.90 24.70
N TYR A 95 1.47 30.85 23.87
CA TYR A 95 1.01 30.80 22.48
C TYR A 95 -0.51 30.99 22.28
N PRO A 96 -1.41 30.48 23.14
CA PRO A 96 -2.85 30.66 22.95
C PRO A 96 -3.28 32.13 22.95
N ASN A 97 -2.55 32.99 23.66
CA ASN A 97 -2.88 34.39 23.88
C ASN A 97 -2.19 35.35 22.88
N ASP A 98 -1.04 34.98 22.31
CA ASP A 98 -0.32 35.80 21.32
C ASP A 98 0.30 34.98 20.19
N LYS A 99 -0.47 34.87 19.09
CA LYS A 99 -0.07 34.15 17.87
C LYS A 99 1.09 34.82 17.13
N VAL A 100 1.23 36.15 17.22
CA VAL A 100 2.31 36.88 16.53
C VAL A 100 3.63 36.62 17.23
N LEU A 101 3.65 36.78 18.56
CA LEU A 101 4.82 36.45 19.39
C LEU A 101 5.27 35.00 19.20
N ALA A 102 4.31 34.07 19.14
CA ALA A 102 4.59 32.66 18.90
C ALA A 102 5.25 32.41 17.53
N ASN A 103 4.75 33.05 16.47
CA ASN A 103 5.35 32.94 15.14
C ASN A 103 6.76 33.54 15.11
N ASP A 104 6.96 34.71 15.70
CA ASP A 104 8.27 35.36 15.79
C ASP A 104 9.28 34.51 16.56
N TYR A 105 8.85 33.86 17.63
CA TYR A 105 9.68 32.92 18.35
C TYR A 105 10.11 31.74 17.48
N LEU A 106 9.17 31.09 16.79
CA LEU A 106 9.48 29.96 15.91
C LEU A 106 10.42 30.39 14.78
N VAL A 107 10.17 31.54 14.14
CA VAL A 107 11.02 32.10 13.09
C VAL A 107 12.45 32.32 13.60
N LYS A 108 12.61 32.95 14.77
CA LYS A 108 13.92 33.15 15.42
C LYS A 108 14.61 31.82 15.73
N TRP A 109 13.86 30.85 16.26
CA TRP A 109 14.38 29.51 16.55
C TRP A 109 14.87 28.83 15.27
N PHE A 110 14.09 28.89 14.18
CA PHE A 110 14.49 28.31 12.89
C PHE A 110 15.74 28.99 12.34
N ASP A 111 15.83 30.32 12.38
CA ASP A 111 16.99 31.05 11.88
C ASP A 111 18.27 30.66 12.62
N GLN A 112 18.20 30.45 13.93
CA GLN A 112 19.34 30.02 14.72
C GLN A 112 19.72 28.55 14.45
N ASN A 113 18.73 27.65 14.35
CA ASN A 113 18.97 26.20 14.33
C ASN A 113 19.08 25.60 12.92
N THR A 114 18.68 26.34 11.89
CA THR A 114 18.60 25.85 10.50
C THR A 114 19.30 26.76 9.48
N ALA A 115 20.10 27.75 9.92
CA ALA A 115 20.82 28.68 9.04
C ALA A 115 21.62 28.01 7.89
N LYS A 116 22.19 26.83 8.15
CA LYS A 116 22.98 26.07 7.16
C LYS A 116 22.13 25.22 6.20
N LEU A 117 20.81 25.20 6.39
CA LEU A 117 19.82 24.40 5.67
C LEU A 117 18.73 25.33 5.12
N PRO A 118 19.03 26.14 4.09
CA PRO A 118 18.17 27.27 3.70
C PRO A 118 16.80 26.85 3.16
N ASP A 119 16.72 25.73 2.44
CA ASP A 119 15.44 25.24 1.89
C ASP A 119 14.56 24.69 3.02
N THR A 120 15.19 24.02 4.00
CA THR A 120 14.56 23.53 5.23
C THR A 120 14.05 24.69 6.09
N ASN A 121 14.87 25.73 6.29
CA ASN A 121 14.50 26.93 7.03
C ASN A 121 13.26 27.59 6.41
N SER A 122 13.29 27.84 5.10
CA SER A 122 12.17 28.45 4.37
C SER A 122 10.89 27.62 4.50
N LEU A 123 10.99 26.29 4.39
CA LEU A 123 9.84 25.41 4.51
C LEU A 123 9.29 25.37 5.94
N LEU A 124 10.15 25.29 6.97
CA LEU A 124 9.73 25.31 8.37
C LEU A 124 8.98 26.59 8.74
N LYS A 125 9.45 27.74 8.26
CA LYS A 125 8.75 29.02 8.46
C LYS A 125 7.34 28.99 7.86
N LYS A 126 7.19 28.49 6.63
CA LYS A 126 5.88 28.33 5.99
C LYS A 126 4.96 27.38 6.77
N ILE A 127 5.51 26.25 7.22
CA ILE A 127 4.78 25.27 8.04
C ILE A 127 4.31 25.91 9.35
N ALA A 128 5.16 26.67 10.04
CA ALA A 128 4.82 27.35 11.28
C ALA A 128 3.72 28.40 11.09
N THR A 129 3.80 29.20 10.02
CA THR A 129 2.74 30.15 9.68
C THR A 129 1.41 29.44 9.45
N GLN A 130 1.41 28.32 8.72
CA GLN A 130 0.21 27.52 8.52
C GLN A 130 -0.33 26.95 9.84
N TYR A 131 0.55 26.40 10.69
CA TYR A 131 0.17 25.83 11.98
C TYR A 131 -0.46 26.86 12.95
N ILE A 132 0.03 28.11 12.93
CA ILE A 132 -0.41 29.16 13.87
C ILE A 132 -1.66 29.89 13.38
N PHE A 133 -1.70 30.25 12.09
CA PHE A 133 -2.66 31.24 11.58
C PHE A 133 -3.78 30.64 10.73
N VAL A 134 -3.63 29.40 10.25
CA VAL A 134 -4.63 28.78 9.35
C VAL A 134 -5.43 27.74 10.12
N GLU A 135 -6.75 27.85 10.06
CA GLU A 135 -7.65 26.84 10.63
C GLU A 135 -7.49 25.51 9.85
N GLN A 136 -7.50 24.39 10.59
CA GLN A 136 -7.03 23.07 10.11
C GLN A 136 -7.87 22.42 8.98
N ASP A 137 -8.84 23.13 8.41
CA ASP A 137 -9.74 22.60 7.38
C ASP A 137 -9.09 22.52 5.98
N GLN A 138 -7.88 23.05 5.79
CA GLN A 138 -7.11 22.92 4.55
C GLN A 138 -5.90 21.99 4.74
N ASP A 139 -5.79 20.93 3.93
CA ASP A 139 -4.70 19.91 3.98
C ASP A 139 -3.30 20.45 3.61
N THR A 140 -3.16 21.77 3.44
CA THR A 140 -1.90 22.47 3.14
C THR A 140 -0.81 22.17 4.17
N PHE A 141 -1.16 22.11 5.47
CA PHE A 141 -0.19 21.79 6.52
C PHE A 141 0.37 20.37 6.36
N GLY A 142 -0.50 19.40 6.06
CA GLY A 142 -0.12 18.01 5.81
C GLY A 142 0.80 17.89 4.60
N GLU A 143 0.44 18.55 3.50
CA GLU A 143 1.24 18.56 2.27
C GLU A 143 2.64 19.16 2.50
N LEU A 144 2.72 20.35 3.12
CA LEU A 144 4.01 21.00 3.40
C LEU A 144 4.87 20.15 4.35
N SER A 145 4.27 19.62 5.41
CA SER A 145 4.96 18.74 6.38
C SER A 145 5.54 17.50 5.71
N SER A 146 4.79 16.87 4.79
CA SER A 146 5.23 15.67 4.07
C SER A 146 6.53 15.87 3.26
N ARG A 147 6.81 17.10 2.84
CA ARG A 147 8.00 17.47 2.05
C ARG A 147 9.26 17.61 2.92
N LEU A 148 9.11 17.81 4.23
CA LEU A 148 10.18 18.26 5.10
C LEU A 148 11.35 17.28 5.20
N LYS A 149 11.09 15.98 5.36
CA LYS A 149 12.15 14.94 5.39
C LYS A 149 13.00 14.95 4.12
N ARG A 150 12.38 15.14 2.95
CA ARG A 150 13.07 15.22 1.66
C ARG A 150 13.92 16.49 1.56
N THR A 151 13.37 17.63 1.99
CA THR A 151 14.10 18.91 2.01
C THR A 151 15.33 18.84 2.90
N ILE A 152 15.19 18.30 4.13
CA ILE A 152 16.30 18.09 5.07
C ILE A 152 17.40 17.23 4.43
N TYR A 153 17.02 16.10 3.82
CA TYR A 153 17.96 15.22 3.15
C TYR A 153 18.76 15.94 2.05
N HIS A 154 18.09 16.70 1.19
CA HIS A 154 18.76 17.41 0.10
C HIS A 154 19.68 18.54 0.59
N ASP A 155 19.25 19.28 1.61
CA ASP A 155 20.09 20.30 2.25
C ASP A 155 21.36 19.69 2.87
N LEU A 156 21.21 18.60 3.62
CA LEU A 156 22.35 17.89 4.22
C LEU A 156 23.29 17.32 3.15
N LYS A 157 22.75 16.78 2.06
CA LYS A 157 23.55 16.28 0.93
C LYS A 157 24.33 17.42 0.27
N ARG A 158 23.71 18.58 0.08
CA ARG A 158 24.37 19.79 -0.47
C ARG A 158 25.45 20.30 0.47
N LEU A 159 25.18 20.34 1.78
CA LEU A 159 26.15 20.77 2.79
C LEU A 159 27.34 19.82 2.88
N ALA A 160 27.11 18.50 2.92
CA ALA A 160 28.16 17.49 2.95
C ALA A 160 29.09 17.58 1.72
N ARG A 161 28.54 17.88 0.53
CA ARG A 161 29.33 18.12 -0.68
C ARG A 161 30.22 19.36 -0.55
N LYS A 162 29.68 20.48 -0.07
CA LYS A 162 30.46 21.71 0.15
C LYS A 162 31.59 21.49 1.16
N GLU A 163 31.37 20.65 2.16
CA GLU A 163 32.35 20.32 3.21
C GLU A 163 33.25 19.12 2.84
N ASN A 164 33.15 18.55 1.63
CA ASN A 164 33.88 17.35 1.20
C ASN A 164 33.74 16.13 2.14
N VAL A 165 32.59 15.96 2.78
CA VAL A 165 32.30 14.84 3.70
C VAL A 165 31.61 13.69 2.96
N LYS A 166 32.17 12.49 3.07
CA LYS A 166 31.58 11.26 2.52
C LYS A 166 30.36 10.81 3.36
N THR A 167 29.19 10.74 2.73
CA THR A 167 27.90 10.33 3.33
C THR A 167 27.28 9.13 2.59
N ASP A 168 28.14 8.25 2.10
CA ASP A 168 27.84 7.07 1.28
C ASP A 168 27.04 5.99 2.03
N THR A 169 27.23 5.84 3.34
CA THR A 169 26.51 4.83 4.15
C THR A 169 25.48 5.46 5.08
N LYS A 170 24.45 4.69 5.46
CA LYS A 170 23.42 5.12 6.42
C LYS A 170 24.02 5.63 7.74
N GLN A 171 25.01 4.93 8.28
CA GLN A 171 25.68 5.33 9.53
C GLN A 171 26.43 6.66 9.37
N LYS A 172 27.14 6.87 8.24
CA LYS A 172 27.81 8.13 7.97
C LYS A 172 26.82 9.29 7.84
N ARG A 173 25.66 9.06 7.21
CA ARG A 173 24.57 10.04 7.13
C ARG A 173 24.01 10.38 8.51
N LEU A 174 23.75 9.38 9.35
CA LEU A 174 23.30 9.58 10.75
C LEU A 174 24.31 10.40 11.56
N ASN A 175 25.60 10.03 11.50
CA ASN A 175 26.67 10.72 12.23
C ASN A 175 26.85 12.17 11.73
N TYR A 176 26.61 12.43 10.44
CA TYR A 176 26.66 13.78 9.90
C TYR A 176 25.46 14.60 10.35
N LEU A 177 24.26 14.02 10.29
CA LEU A 177 23.02 14.64 10.78
C LEU A 177 23.14 15.02 12.26
N SER A 178 23.63 14.12 13.12
CA SER A 178 23.75 14.37 14.56
C SER A 178 24.67 15.55 14.89
N LYS A 179 25.65 15.85 14.03
CA LYS A 179 26.56 16.99 14.19
C LYS A 179 25.98 18.29 13.64
N LYS A 180 25.23 18.23 12.55
CA LYS A 180 24.80 19.43 11.80
C LYS A 180 23.37 19.88 12.12
N ALA A 181 22.49 18.95 12.48
CA ALA A 181 21.09 19.21 12.76
C ALA A 181 20.53 18.20 13.79
N PRO A 182 21.03 18.21 15.04
CA PRO A 182 20.59 17.28 16.08
C PRO A 182 19.08 17.37 16.38
N TRP A 183 18.49 18.57 16.24
CA TRP A 183 17.05 18.80 16.42
C TRP A 183 16.14 17.94 15.52
N VAL A 184 16.67 17.40 14.42
CA VAL A 184 15.94 16.49 13.53
C VAL A 184 15.57 15.19 14.23
N PHE A 185 16.33 14.76 15.25
CA PHE A 185 15.98 13.57 16.03
C PHE A 185 14.78 13.80 16.95
N ASP A 186 14.55 15.04 17.38
CA ASP A 186 13.38 15.42 18.18
C ASP A 186 12.15 15.61 17.30
N LEU A 187 12.34 16.23 16.13
CA LEU A 187 11.29 16.40 15.13
C LEU A 187 10.85 15.07 14.50
N PHE A 188 11.81 14.25 14.07
CA PHE A 188 11.59 12.98 13.40
C PHE A 188 12.26 11.86 14.19
N LYS A 189 11.59 11.44 15.26
CA LYS A 189 12.03 10.33 16.13
C LYS A 189 12.27 9.04 15.35
N ASP A 190 11.61 8.87 14.21
CA ASP A 190 11.75 7.73 13.30
C ASP A 190 13.00 7.76 12.39
N THR A 191 13.89 8.77 12.55
CA THR A 191 15.12 8.90 11.74
C THR A 191 16.13 7.77 12.00
N ASP A 192 16.25 7.31 13.25
CA ASP A 192 17.13 6.20 13.63
C ASP A 192 16.36 5.12 14.40
N LEU A 193 15.73 4.23 13.65
CA LEU A 193 14.92 3.15 14.23
C LEU A 193 15.71 2.17 15.06
N ASN A 194 17.04 2.10 14.94
CA ASN A 194 17.86 1.15 15.71
C ASN A 194 17.90 1.49 17.21
N ARG A 195 17.56 2.73 17.60
CA ARG A 195 17.59 3.16 19.00
C ARG A 195 16.48 2.57 19.87
N TYR A 196 15.40 2.13 19.23
CA TYR A 196 14.19 1.69 19.91
C TYR A 196 14.10 0.17 19.94
N SER A 197 13.66 -0.41 21.05
CA SER A 197 13.36 -1.84 21.16
C SER A 197 11.92 -2.15 20.72
N VAL A 198 10.99 -1.21 20.94
CA VAL A 198 9.56 -1.38 20.62
C VAL A 198 9.10 -0.33 19.62
N LEU A 199 8.43 -0.78 18.56
CA LEU A 199 7.80 0.05 17.54
C LEU A 199 6.29 -0.15 17.56
N ILE A 200 5.54 0.90 17.87
CA ILE A 200 4.07 0.88 17.94
C ILE A 200 3.50 1.69 16.78
N MET A 201 2.70 1.08 15.91
CA MET A 201 2.18 1.74 14.70
C MET A 201 0.79 1.22 14.30
N THR A 202 0.13 1.96 13.40
CA THR A 202 -1.11 1.50 12.75
C THR A 202 -0.80 0.49 11.64
N ALA A 203 -1.78 -0.37 11.34
CA ALA A 203 -1.73 -1.36 10.27
C ALA A 203 -1.16 -0.82 8.95
N ASP A 204 -1.65 0.34 8.50
CA ASP A 204 -1.31 0.91 7.20
C ASP A 204 0.17 1.25 7.05
N LYS A 205 0.83 1.67 8.14
CA LYS A 205 2.25 2.05 8.08
C LYS A 205 3.14 0.84 7.87
N PHE A 206 2.77 -0.28 8.48
CA PHE A 206 3.56 -1.50 8.54
C PHE A 206 3.95 -2.01 7.14
N ILE A 207 3.03 -1.96 6.18
CA ILE A 207 3.17 -2.61 4.86
C ILE A 207 3.91 -1.78 3.79
N PHE A 208 4.18 -0.49 4.03
CA PHE A 208 4.88 0.37 3.08
C PHE A 208 6.30 0.75 3.54
N PRO A 209 7.22 1.02 2.59
CA PRO A 209 8.52 1.58 2.94
C PRO A 209 8.37 2.92 3.66
N TYR A 210 9.23 3.17 4.63
CA TYR A 210 9.27 4.44 5.34
C TYR A 210 10.45 5.28 4.84
N LYS A 211 10.23 6.60 4.80
CA LYS A 211 11.26 7.59 4.46
C LYS A 211 11.81 8.20 5.74
N THR A 212 13.14 8.28 5.81
CA THR A 212 13.86 8.97 6.89
C THR A 212 14.35 10.34 6.44
N ALA A 213 14.69 11.21 7.40
CA ALA A 213 15.32 12.50 7.11
C ALA A 213 16.74 12.38 6.51
N ILE A 214 17.35 11.19 6.53
CA ILE A 214 18.66 10.90 5.93
C ILE A 214 18.56 10.21 4.55
N GLY A 215 17.36 10.17 3.97
CA GLY A 215 17.09 9.54 2.68
C GLY A 215 17.00 8.02 2.74
N GLY A 216 16.60 7.43 1.62
CA GLY A 216 16.32 5.99 1.48
C GLY A 216 14.85 5.64 1.72
N ASN A 217 14.36 4.64 0.98
CA ASN A 217 13.12 3.93 1.24
C ASN A 217 13.50 2.59 1.89
N ASP A 218 13.45 2.54 3.21
CA ASP A 218 13.70 1.30 3.94
C ASP A 218 12.35 0.64 4.25
N ASN A 219 12.30 -0.70 4.28
CA ASN A 219 11.16 -1.38 4.90
C ASN A 219 11.46 -1.61 6.38
N TYR A 220 10.43 -1.56 7.23
CA TYR A 220 10.53 -1.90 8.65
C TYR A 220 11.14 -3.31 8.86
N TRP A 221 10.85 -4.21 7.92
CA TRP A 221 11.36 -5.58 7.86
C TRP A 221 12.87 -5.66 7.76
N THR A 222 13.45 -4.92 6.81
CA THR A 222 14.85 -5.12 6.38
C THR A 222 15.82 -4.71 7.48
N LEU A 223 15.50 -3.63 8.20
CA LEU A 223 16.27 -3.21 9.38
C LEU A 223 16.33 -4.26 10.47
N THR A 224 15.28 -5.06 10.57
CA THR A 224 15.09 -6.00 11.66
C THR A 224 15.74 -7.33 11.35
N PHE A 225 15.62 -7.81 10.11
CA PHE A 225 16.11 -9.13 9.71
C PHE A 225 17.62 -9.22 9.55
N GLU A 226 18.30 -8.12 9.27
CA GLU A 226 19.76 -8.12 9.12
C GLU A 226 20.50 -8.10 10.46
N LYS A 227 19.84 -7.68 11.55
CA LYS A 227 20.49 -7.39 12.84
C LYS A 227 19.85 -8.01 14.08
N SER A 228 18.60 -8.48 14.03
CA SER A 228 17.89 -8.93 15.24
C SER A 228 17.94 -10.45 15.42
N GLN A 229 18.35 -10.89 16.61
CA GLN A 229 17.99 -12.21 17.11
C GLN A 229 16.51 -12.17 17.54
N ARG A 230 15.65 -12.85 16.77
CA ARG A 230 14.24 -13.19 17.09
C ARG A 230 13.28 -12.00 17.28
N PRO A 231 12.97 -11.23 16.22
CA PRO A 231 11.93 -10.19 16.28
C PRO A 231 10.53 -10.76 16.56
N ILE A 232 9.72 -9.99 17.29
CA ILE A 232 8.36 -10.34 17.69
C ILE A 232 7.37 -9.35 17.05
N LEU A 233 6.27 -9.87 16.53
CA LEU A 233 5.17 -9.09 15.96
C LEU A 233 3.85 -9.44 16.65
N PHE A 234 3.21 -8.42 17.22
CA PHE A 234 1.82 -8.49 17.66
C PHE A 234 0.92 -7.78 16.65
N LEU A 235 -0.12 -8.48 16.19
CA LEU A 235 -1.21 -7.94 15.39
C LEU A 235 -2.48 -7.90 16.26
N ASP A 236 -2.80 -6.75 16.84
CA ASP A 236 -4.01 -6.56 17.65
C ASP A 236 -5.21 -6.19 16.77
N GLU A 237 -6.32 -6.88 16.99
CA GLU A 237 -7.49 -6.86 16.10
C GLU A 237 -7.11 -7.26 14.66
N SER A 238 -6.50 -8.44 14.52
CA SER A 238 -5.99 -8.96 13.24
C SER A 238 -7.04 -9.01 12.12
N ASP A 239 -8.32 -9.16 12.46
CA ASP A 239 -9.47 -9.04 11.57
C ASP A 239 -9.52 -7.66 10.90
N LYS A 240 -9.50 -6.58 11.69
CA LYS A 240 -9.49 -5.21 11.15
C LYS A 240 -8.19 -4.88 10.42
N ILE A 241 -7.05 -5.42 10.87
CA ILE A 241 -5.75 -5.21 10.22
C ILE A 241 -5.79 -5.69 8.76
N LYS A 242 -6.42 -6.84 8.48
CA LYS A 242 -6.52 -7.38 7.11
C LYS A 242 -7.32 -6.45 6.20
N SER A 243 -8.46 -5.95 6.68
CA SER A 243 -9.27 -4.95 5.95
C SER A 243 -8.47 -3.67 5.68
N ASN A 244 -7.76 -3.15 6.68
CA ASN A 244 -6.93 -1.95 6.55
C ASN A 244 -5.82 -2.14 5.50
N TRP A 245 -5.09 -3.25 5.56
CA TRP A 245 -4.06 -3.58 4.57
C TRP A 245 -4.65 -3.68 3.18
N MET A 246 -5.75 -4.40 3.00
CA MET A 246 -6.39 -4.54 1.69
C MET A 246 -6.80 -3.18 1.11
N ASN A 247 -7.50 -2.36 1.89
CA ASN A 247 -7.93 -1.02 1.46
C ASN A 247 -6.73 -0.14 1.09
N LYS A 248 -5.66 -0.16 1.91
CA LYS A 248 -4.50 0.69 1.66
C LYS A 248 -3.70 0.25 0.44
N LEU A 249 -3.63 -1.05 0.19
CA LEU A 249 -3.06 -1.61 -1.04
C LEU A 249 -3.86 -1.15 -2.27
N ILE A 250 -5.19 -1.21 -2.21
CA ILE A 250 -6.09 -0.74 -3.28
C ILE A 250 -5.97 0.77 -3.51
N GLU A 251 -6.04 1.60 -2.46
CA GLU A 251 -5.94 3.06 -2.55
C GLU A 251 -4.63 3.51 -3.21
N ASN A 252 -3.52 2.81 -2.89
CA ASN A 252 -2.23 3.14 -3.45
C ASN A 252 -2.14 2.87 -4.97
N GLU A 253 -2.95 1.94 -5.50
CA GLU A 253 -3.05 1.66 -6.94
C GLU A 253 -4.05 2.60 -7.64
N ILE A 254 -5.16 2.96 -7.01
CA ILE A 254 -6.21 3.81 -7.63
C ILE A 254 -5.82 5.31 -7.61
N GLY A 255 -5.07 5.76 -6.60
CA GLY A 255 -4.84 7.18 -6.33
C GLY A 255 -3.93 7.95 -7.32
N SER A 256 -3.33 7.33 -8.33
CA SER A 256 -2.53 8.07 -9.31
C SER A 256 -3.38 8.59 -10.47
N LYS A 257 -3.48 9.91 -10.66
CA LYS A 257 -4.10 10.48 -11.87
C LYS A 257 -3.36 10.14 -13.18
N ASP A 258 -2.15 9.63 -13.06
CA ASP A 258 -1.25 9.27 -14.17
C ASP A 258 -1.40 7.80 -14.61
N VAL A 259 -2.58 7.18 -14.41
CA VAL A 259 -2.86 5.82 -14.93
C VAL A 259 -2.93 5.88 -16.44
N GLU A 260 -2.01 5.16 -17.09
CA GLU A 260 -1.98 5.03 -18.54
C GLU A 260 -2.44 3.65 -18.98
N ASP A 261 -3.10 3.57 -20.14
CA ASP A 261 -3.56 2.30 -20.71
C ASP A 261 -2.40 1.44 -21.22
N MET A 262 -2.59 0.12 -21.21
CA MET A 262 -1.52 -0.83 -21.57
C MET A 262 -1.01 -0.63 -23.00
N THR A 263 -1.90 -0.32 -23.94
CA THR A 263 -1.53 -0.16 -25.34
C THR A 263 -0.70 1.09 -25.56
N THR A 264 -1.08 2.20 -24.93
CA THR A 264 -0.35 3.45 -24.97
C THR A 264 1.01 3.31 -24.30
N LEU A 265 1.13 2.61 -23.16
CA LEU A 265 2.43 2.32 -22.56
C LEU A 265 3.35 1.56 -23.52
N VAL A 266 2.87 0.47 -24.13
CA VAL A 266 3.67 -0.31 -25.09
C VAL A 266 4.03 0.53 -26.31
N HIS A 267 3.10 1.33 -26.82
CA HIS A 267 3.33 2.24 -27.93
C HIS A 267 4.42 3.28 -27.61
N ARG A 268 4.34 3.96 -26.46
CA ARG A 268 5.36 4.91 -26.00
C ARG A 268 6.73 4.25 -25.90
N PHE A 269 6.83 3.06 -25.29
CA PHE A 269 8.11 2.33 -25.23
C PHE A 269 8.63 1.96 -26.62
N TYR A 270 7.77 1.49 -27.53
CA TYR A 270 8.19 1.15 -28.88
C TYR A 270 8.71 2.37 -29.66
N SER A 271 7.94 3.46 -29.65
CA SER A 271 8.24 4.69 -30.40
C SER A 271 9.46 5.44 -29.85
N ASN A 272 9.64 5.43 -28.52
CA ASN A 272 10.64 6.29 -27.88
C ASN A 272 11.92 5.57 -27.48
N LEU A 273 11.97 4.23 -27.42
CA LEU A 273 13.17 3.52 -26.94
C LEU A 273 14.42 3.86 -27.75
N LEU A 274 14.38 3.79 -29.08
CA LEU A 274 15.56 4.07 -29.91
C LEU A 274 15.93 5.57 -29.90
N PRO A 275 14.98 6.53 -30.05
CA PRO A 275 15.28 7.95 -29.87
C PRO A 275 15.90 8.28 -28.51
N ALA A 276 15.35 7.71 -27.43
CA ALA A 276 15.83 7.90 -26.07
C ALA A 276 17.29 7.42 -25.91
N VAL A 277 17.63 6.28 -26.50
CA VAL A 277 18.99 5.73 -26.49
C VAL A 277 19.98 6.66 -27.19
N GLY A 278 19.57 7.35 -28.26
CA GLY A 278 20.39 8.37 -28.92
C GLY A 278 20.66 9.60 -28.05
N GLN A 279 19.84 9.86 -27.03
CA GLN A 279 19.95 11.00 -26.11
C GLN A 279 20.61 10.64 -24.77
N MET A 280 20.69 9.35 -24.43
CA MET A 280 21.31 8.89 -23.19
C MET A 280 22.83 9.12 -23.19
N GLU A 281 23.40 9.38 -22.01
CA GLU A 281 24.85 9.44 -21.83
C GLU A 281 25.50 8.12 -22.29
N ARG A 282 26.63 8.21 -23.01
CA ARG A 282 27.39 7.01 -23.43
C ARG A 282 27.76 6.11 -22.26
N LEU A 283 28.03 6.69 -21.08
CA LEU A 283 28.31 5.93 -19.85
C LEU A 283 27.17 4.98 -19.46
N ILE A 284 25.91 5.33 -19.75
CA ILE A 284 24.75 4.46 -19.52
C ILE A 284 24.76 3.31 -20.53
N ILE A 285 25.00 3.62 -21.81
CA ILE A 285 24.94 2.66 -22.92
C ILE A 285 26.08 1.63 -22.86
N ASP A 286 27.27 2.07 -22.48
CA ASP A 286 28.49 1.26 -22.47
C ASP A 286 28.69 0.49 -21.15
N ALA A 287 27.88 0.78 -20.12
CA ALA A 287 27.94 0.06 -18.85
C ALA A 287 27.70 -1.44 -19.04
N LYS A 288 28.46 -2.25 -18.30
CA LYS A 288 28.45 -3.71 -18.36
C LYS A 288 28.01 -4.30 -17.04
N ASP A 289 27.37 -5.45 -17.10
CA ASP A 289 27.10 -6.27 -15.92
C ASP A 289 28.31 -7.18 -15.58
N PRO A 290 28.26 -7.94 -14.46
CA PRO A 290 29.33 -8.86 -14.08
C PRO A 290 29.62 -9.98 -15.09
N SER A 291 28.68 -10.29 -15.99
CA SER A 291 28.88 -11.28 -17.06
C SER A 291 29.51 -10.68 -18.32
N GLY A 292 29.68 -9.36 -18.37
CA GLY A 292 30.26 -8.63 -19.49
C GLY A 292 29.24 -8.15 -20.54
N GLU A 293 27.94 -8.41 -20.34
CA GLU A 293 26.88 -7.95 -21.25
C GLU A 293 26.66 -6.44 -21.10
N THR A 294 26.66 -5.72 -22.24
CA THR A 294 26.47 -4.26 -22.27
C THR A 294 25.00 -3.87 -22.20
N ASN A 295 24.72 -2.68 -21.67
CA ASN A 295 23.39 -2.09 -21.74
C ASN A 295 22.91 -1.93 -23.19
N LYS A 296 23.81 -1.63 -24.15
CA LYS A 296 23.49 -1.64 -25.58
C LYS A 296 22.88 -2.96 -26.08
N ALA A 297 23.47 -4.11 -25.69
CA ALA A 297 22.93 -5.41 -26.08
C ALA A 297 21.53 -5.65 -25.47
N ARG A 298 21.35 -5.30 -24.18
CA ARG A 298 20.07 -5.41 -23.48
C ARG A 298 18.97 -4.55 -24.12
N ILE A 299 19.31 -3.32 -24.52
CA ILE A 299 18.42 -2.41 -25.24
C ILE A 299 17.98 -3.01 -26.59
N ASN A 300 18.92 -3.59 -27.35
CA ASN A 300 18.59 -4.22 -28.63
C ASN A 300 17.65 -5.42 -28.46
N GLN A 301 17.92 -6.30 -27.48
CA GLN A 301 17.03 -7.41 -27.14
C GLN A 301 15.65 -6.92 -26.70
N LEU A 302 15.61 -5.85 -25.91
CA LEU A 302 14.38 -5.21 -25.46
C LEU A 302 13.54 -4.71 -26.62
N TYR A 303 14.16 -3.97 -27.56
CA TYR A 303 13.49 -3.47 -28.74
C TYR A 303 12.86 -4.59 -29.58
N GLN A 304 13.59 -5.68 -29.81
CA GLN A 304 13.07 -6.83 -30.57
C GLN A 304 11.87 -7.50 -29.86
N ALA A 305 11.93 -7.63 -28.53
CA ALA A 305 10.82 -8.17 -27.75
C ALA A 305 9.56 -7.29 -27.83
N ILE A 306 9.73 -5.96 -27.75
CA ILE A 306 8.63 -5.00 -27.91
C ILE A 306 8.06 -5.09 -29.32
N LYS A 307 8.92 -5.02 -30.35
CA LYS A 307 8.52 -5.06 -31.76
C LYS A 307 7.68 -6.30 -32.09
N LYS A 308 8.10 -7.47 -31.61
CA LYS A 308 7.37 -8.74 -31.82
C LYS A 308 5.90 -8.64 -31.38
N VAL A 309 5.67 -8.16 -30.15
CA VAL A 309 4.31 -8.05 -29.58
C VAL A 309 3.54 -6.91 -30.22
N TYR A 310 4.22 -5.79 -30.49
CA TYR A 310 3.65 -4.61 -31.12
C TYR A 310 3.09 -4.92 -32.52
N ASP A 311 3.84 -5.67 -33.32
CA ASP A 311 3.41 -6.11 -34.63
C ASP A 311 2.33 -7.19 -34.55
N GLN A 312 2.52 -8.21 -33.68
CA GLN A 312 1.58 -9.33 -33.52
C GLN A 312 0.14 -8.86 -33.23
N TYR A 313 -0.01 -7.84 -32.38
CA TYR A 313 -1.32 -7.32 -31.98
C TYR A 313 -1.68 -5.99 -32.65
N HIS A 314 -0.96 -5.61 -33.70
CA HIS A 314 -1.26 -4.42 -34.50
C HIS A 314 -1.38 -3.13 -33.65
N LEU A 315 -0.54 -2.98 -32.63
CA LEU A 315 -0.65 -1.90 -31.62
C LEU A 315 -0.34 -0.50 -32.15
N LYS A 316 0.03 -0.36 -33.43
CA LYS A 316 0.07 0.93 -34.13
C LYS A 316 -1.31 1.54 -34.38
N TYR A 317 -2.36 0.73 -34.31
CA TYR A 317 -3.73 1.16 -34.55
C TYR A 317 -4.49 1.30 -33.24
N ALA A 318 -5.38 2.30 -33.20
CA ALA A 318 -6.18 2.61 -32.02
C ALA A 318 -7.07 1.43 -31.60
N LEU A 319 -7.29 1.31 -30.29
CA LEU A 319 -8.22 0.38 -29.70
C LEU A 319 -9.64 0.95 -29.73
N LYS A 320 -10.62 0.12 -30.05
CA LYS A 320 -12.05 0.37 -29.95
C LYS A 320 -12.68 -0.75 -29.14
N ILE A 321 -13.67 -0.40 -28.34
CA ILE A 321 -14.49 -1.38 -27.62
C ILE A 321 -15.85 -1.38 -28.31
N ASP A 322 -16.37 -2.57 -28.60
CA ASP A 322 -17.65 -2.74 -29.26
C ASP A 322 -18.79 -2.13 -28.43
N SER A 323 -19.61 -1.29 -29.07
CA SER A 323 -20.76 -0.64 -28.42
C SER A 323 -21.80 -1.64 -27.96
N ASP A 324 -21.96 -2.74 -28.70
CA ASP A 324 -22.92 -3.79 -28.34
C ASP A 324 -22.47 -4.55 -27.08
N PHE A 325 -21.15 -4.66 -26.89
CA PHE A 325 -20.57 -5.20 -25.66
C PHE A 325 -20.72 -4.22 -24.48
N LEU A 326 -20.55 -2.91 -24.69
CA LEU A 326 -20.68 -1.91 -23.62
C LEU A 326 -22.14 -1.67 -23.21
N GLY A 327 -23.07 -1.78 -24.15
CA GLY A 327 -24.47 -1.38 -23.96
C GLY A 327 -24.58 0.11 -23.66
N ASN A 328 -25.36 0.47 -22.63
CA ASN A 328 -25.52 1.86 -22.19
C ASN A 328 -24.40 2.36 -21.26
N ASN A 329 -23.39 1.52 -20.97
CA ASN A 329 -22.31 1.87 -20.05
C ASN A 329 -21.11 2.45 -20.80
N THR A 330 -20.43 3.42 -20.19
CA THR A 330 -19.17 3.98 -20.71
C THR A 330 -17.94 3.15 -20.30
N SER A 331 -18.13 2.20 -19.37
CA SER A 331 -17.08 1.32 -18.87
C SER A 331 -17.57 -0.10 -18.57
N LYS A 332 -16.68 -1.08 -18.71
CA LYS A 332 -16.86 -2.45 -18.22
C LYS A 332 -15.62 -2.94 -17.46
N PHE A 333 -15.87 -3.73 -16.43
CA PHE A 333 -14.83 -4.22 -15.52
C PHE A 333 -14.64 -5.73 -15.61
N LEU A 334 -13.39 -6.14 -15.85
CA LEU A 334 -13.00 -7.55 -15.84
C LEU A 334 -12.06 -7.81 -14.66
N PHE A 335 -12.51 -8.64 -13.73
CA PHE A 335 -11.80 -9.01 -12.51
C PHE A 335 -11.08 -10.34 -12.67
N ASN A 336 -9.76 -10.35 -12.61
CA ASN A 336 -8.93 -11.53 -12.67
C ASN A 336 -8.37 -11.88 -11.27
N THR A 337 -8.62 -13.12 -10.85
CA THR A 337 -8.26 -13.67 -9.53
C THR A 337 -7.01 -14.54 -9.54
N GLY A 338 -6.20 -14.49 -10.60
CA GLY A 338 -5.10 -15.42 -10.86
C GLY A 338 -5.56 -16.71 -11.55
N LYS A 339 -6.57 -17.41 -11.00
CA LYS A 339 -7.14 -18.65 -11.60
C LYS A 339 -8.06 -18.36 -12.79
N SER A 340 -8.91 -17.35 -12.63
CA SER A 340 -10.03 -17.08 -13.54
C SER A 340 -10.25 -15.57 -13.70
N SER A 341 -10.67 -15.17 -14.89
CA SER A 341 -11.21 -13.84 -15.17
C SER A 341 -12.73 -13.89 -15.09
N TYR A 342 -13.32 -12.97 -14.33
CA TYR A 342 -14.75 -12.79 -14.15
C TYR A 342 -15.12 -11.40 -14.66
N LEU A 343 -16.07 -11.31 -15.59
CA LEU A 343 -16.65 -10.02 -15.96
C LEU A 343 -17.71 -9.66 -14.93
N TYR A 344 -17.68 -8.43 -14.41
CA TYR A 344 -18.71 -7.97 -13.49
C TYR A 344 -20.00 -7.67 -14.29
N GLY A 345 -21.13 -8.26 -13.91
CA GLY A 345 -22.43 -8.03 -14.58
C GLY A 345 -22.74 -8.95 -15.77
N LEU A 346 -22.24 -10.19 -15.77
CA LEU A 346 -22.34 -11.13 -16.90
C LEU A 346 -23.78 -11.39 -17.42
N LYS A 347 -23.90 -11.34 -18.76
CA LYS A 347 -24.78 -12.22 -19.56
C LYS A 347 -23.98 -13.43 -20.06
N ARG A 348 -24.65 -14.55 -20.37
CA ARG A 348 -24.04 -15.87 -20.70
C ARG A 348 -23.03 -15.83 -21.87
N ASP A 349 -23.20 -14.88 -22.79
CA ASP A 349 -22.50 -14.81 -24.07
C ASP A 349 -21.20 -13.98 -23.99
N GLU A 350 -21.06 -13.16 -22.95
CA GLU A 350 -19.96 -12.21 -22.74
C GLU A 350 -18.65 -12.89 -22.26
N LYS A 351 -18.60 -14.23 -22.23
CA LYS A 351 -17.40 -15.01 -21.91
C LYS A 351 -16.43 -15.12 -23.10
N TYR A 352 -16.89 -14.91 -24.33
CA TYR A 352 -16.11 -15.08 -25.57
C TYR A 352 -15.41 -13.80 -26.05
N LEU A 353 -14.73 -13.10 -25.15
CA LEU A 353 -14.05 -11.85 -25.49
C LEU A 353 -12.75 -12.08 -26.25
N VAL A 354 -12.61 -11.36 -27.37
CA VAL A 354 -11.45 -11.43 -28.27
C VAL A 354 -10.91 -10.05 -28.60
N TRP A 355 -9.63 -10.01 -28.98
CA TRP A 355 -8.94 -8.87 -29.57
C TRP A 355 -8.83 -9.09 -31.08
N LYS A 356 -9.52 -8.28 -31.86
CA LYS A 356 -9.62 -8.44 -33.31
C LYS A 356 -9.06 -7.23 -34.02
N PHE A 357 -8.11 -7.42 -34.93
CA PHE A 357 -7.70 -6.35 -35.83
C PHE A 357 -8.67 -6.26 -37.00
N ASN A 358 -9.22 -5.06 -37.24
CA ASN A 358 -10.08 -4.77 -38.38
C ASN A 358 -9.26 -4.09 -39.49
N PRO A 359 -8.87 -4.80 -40.57
CA PRO A 359 -8.00 -4.25 -41.61
C PRO A 359 -8.69 -3.18 -42.45
N LYS A 360 -10.03 -3.15 -42.50
CA LYS A 360 -10.77 -2.13 -43.27
C LYS A 360 -10.82 -0.80 -42.54
N ARG A 361 -11.04 -0.84 -41.22
CA ARG A 361 -11.14 0.34 -40.36
C ARG A 361 -9.80 0.77 -39.77
N LEU A 362 -8.77 -0.07 -39.88
CA LEU A 362 -7.44 0.14 -39.29
C LEU A 362 -7.52 0.41 -37.78
N VAL A 363 -8.28 -0.43 -37.07
CA VAL A 363 -8.46 -0.37 -35.61
C VAL A 363 -8.38 -1.76 -35.01
N ASN A 364 -8.00 -1.84 -33.74
CA ASN A 364 -8.17 -3.02 -32.91
C ASN A 364 -9.54 -2.94 -32.21
N GLU A 365 -10.27 -4.04 -32.15
CA GLU A 365 -11.61 -4.12 -31.58
C GLU A 365 -11.64 -5.17 -30.46
N ILE A 366 -12.13 -4.79 -29.28
CA ILE A 366 -12.54 -5.73 -28.22
C ILE A 366 -14.02 -6.01 -28.42
N THR A 367 -14.35 -7.25 -28.76
CA THR A 367 -15.71 -7.69 -29.09
C THR A 367 -15.95 -9.14 -28.60
N ILE A 368 -17.20 -9.59 -28.71
CA ILE A 368 -17.61 -10.98 -28.43
C ILE A 368 -17.62 -11.75 -29.75
N ASP A 369 -16.78 -12.77 -29.87
CA ASP A 369 -16.72 -13.61 -31.07
C ASP A 369 -16.37 -15.05 -30.66
N GLN A 370 -17.37 -15.93 -30.60
CA GLN A 370 -17.19 -17.32 -30.17
C GLN A 370 -16.28 -18.10 -31.11
N GLN A 371 -16.39 -17.90 -32.42
CA GLN A 371 -15.61 -18.64 -33.40
C GLN A 371 -14.12 -18.28 -33.26
N ILE A 372 -13.78 -17.00 -33.20
CA ILE A 372 -12.39 -16.56 -32.97
C ILE A 372 -11.92 -17.05 -31.59
N TYR A 373 -12.75 -16.96 -30.57
CA TYR A 373 -12.39 -17.42 -29.23
C TYR A 373 -12.02 -18.91 -29.21
N GLU A 374 -12.77 -19.77 -29.91
CA GLU A 374 -12.52 -21.21 -29.96
C GLU A 374 -11.34 -21.58 -30.88
N THR A 375 -11.22 -20.92 -32.04
CA THR A 375 -10.25 -21.29 -33.09
C THR A 375 -8.90 -20.57 -33.01
N GLN A 376 -8.84 -19.39 -32.39
CA GLN A 376 -7.63 -18.55 -32.31
C GLN A 376 -7.34 -18.15 -30.85
N PRO A 377 -6.84 -19.09 -30.02
CA PRO A 377 -6.61 -18.84 -28.60
C PRO A 377 -5.73 -17.63 -28.30
N GLU A 378 -4.74 -17.33 -29.14
CA GLU A 378 -3.82 -16.21 -29.01
C GLU A 378 -4.51 -14.83 -29.08
N LEU A 379 -5.69 -14.74 -29.68
CA LEU A 379 -6.50 -13.52 -29.78
C LEU A 379 -7.54 -13.39 -28.67
N ARG A 380 -7.70 -14.38 -27.80
CA ARG A 380 -8.55 -14.24 -26.60
C ARG A 380 -8.05 -13.07 -25.76
N LEU A 381 -8.96 -12.21 -25.28
CA LEU A 381 -8.60 -10.98 -24.59
C LEU A 381 -7.66 -11.23 -23.39
N ASN A 382 -7.92 -12.29 -22.63
CA ASN A 382 -7.10 -12.78 -21.52
C ASN A 382 -5.67 -13.17 -21.94
N ASN A 383 -5.48 -13.72 -23.15
CA ASN A 383 -4.16 -14.05 -23.66
C ASN A 383 -3.42 -12.82 -24.18
N VAL A 384 -4.10 -11.91 -24.87
CA VAL A 384 -3.52 -10.63 -25.32
C VAL A 384 -3.09 -9.78 -24.12
N THR A 385 -3.99 -9.56 -23.16
CA THR A 385 -3.67 -8.82 -21.91
C THR A 385 -2.52 -9.48 -21.14
N SER A 386 -2.45 -10.81 -21.10
CA SER A 386 -1.32 -11.51 -20.50
C SER A 386 -0.02 -11.33 -21.29
N ALA A 387 -0.05 -11.24 -22.62
CA ALA A 387 1.12 -10.98 -23.45
C ALA A 387 1.64 -9.54 -23.23
N LEU A 388 0.74 -8.55 -23.26
CA LEU A 388 1.07 -7.15 -22.97
C LEU A 388 1.65 -6.99 -21.56
N ASN A 389 1.05 -7.62 -20.54
CA ASN A 389 1.55 -7.53 -19.17
C ASN A 389 2.93 -8.18 -19.02
N ARG A 390 3.17 -9.34 -19.66
CA ARG A 390 4.50 -9.99 -19.67
C ARG A 390 5.54 -9.08 -20.31
N LEU A 391 5.20 -8.41 -21.41
CA LEU A 391 6.09 -7.46 -22.06
C LEU A 391 6.40 -6.26 -21.15
N LEU A 392 5.40 -5.62 -20.55
CA LEU A 392 5.59 -4.48 -19.65
C LEU A 392 6.46 -4.84 -18.43
N ARG A 393 6.28 -6.04 -17.86
CA ARG A 393 7.18 -6.57 -16.82
C ARG A 393 8.61 -6.77 -17.33
N TYR A 394 8.77 -7.31 -18.53
CA TYR A 394 10.08 -7.50 -19.15
C TYR A 394 10.78 -6.15 -19.38
N ILE A 395 10.04 -5.12 -19.83
CA ILE A 395 10.54 -3.74 -19.94
C ILE A 395 10.98 -3.21 -18.57
N ALA A 396 10.15 -3.35 -17.53
CA ALA A 396 10.47 -2.87 -16.18
C ALA A 396 11.73 -3.54 -15.61
N LYS A 397 11.85 -4.86 -15.75
CA LYS A 397 13.03 -5.63 -15.32
C LYS A 397 14.30 -5.25 -16.08
N THR A 398 14.18 -5.04 -17.40
CA THR A 398 15.32 -4.70 -18.25
C THR A 398 15.81 -3.28 -17.97
N THR A 399 14.91 -2.30 -17.84
CA THR A 399 15.25 -0.92 -17.46
C THR A 399 15.87 -0.84 -16.06
N TYR A 400 15.40 -1.65 -15.10
CA TYR A 400 16.04 -1.78 -13.79
C TYR A 400 17.47 -2.34 -13.90
N SER A 401 17.68 -3.35 -14.76
CA SER A 401 19.00 -3.94 -14.99
C SER A 401 19.98 -2.93 -15.62
N ILE A 402 19.50 -2.12 -16.58
CA ILE A 402 20.25 -1.02 -17.18
C ILE A 402 20.67 -0.02 -16.09
N ALA A 403 19.74 0.36 -15.20
CA ALA A 403 20.01 1.26 -14.09
C ALA A 403 21.05 0.70 -13.13
N ARG A 404 20.94 -0.58 -12.76
CA ARG A 404 21.90 -1.25 -11.88
C ARG A 404 23.29 -1.26 -12.47
N ASN A 405 23.43 -1.60 -13.76
CA ASN A 405 24.73 -1.62 -14.43
C ASN A 405 25.35 -0.22 -14.46
N TYR A 406 24.56 0.81 -14.76
CA TYR A 406 25.04 2.20 -14.74
C TYR A 406 25.44 2.66 -13.32
N HIS A 407 24.64 2.31 -12.31
CA HIS A 407 24.91 2.59 -10.90
C HIS A 407 26.26 2.00 -10.46
N GLU A 408 26.46 0.71 -10.69
CA GLU A 408 27.69 -0.01 -10.36
C GLU A 408 28.89 0.53 -11.15
N PHE A 409 28.69 0.84 -12.42
CA PHE A 409 29.73 1.42 -13.27
C PHE A 409 30.22 2.78 -12.72
N LYS A 410 29.31 3.70 -12.34
CA LYS A 410 29.69 4.97 -11.71
C LYS A 410 30.39 4.80 -10.37
N ILE A 411 29.93 3.85 -9.53
CA ILE A 411 30.62 3.52 -8.27
C ILE A 411 32.05 3.10 -8.56
N ASN A 412 32.26 2.24 -9.55
CA ASN A 412 33.58 1.73 -9.90
C ASN A 412 34.47 2.79 -10.57
N LEU A 413 33.90 3.71 -11.36
CA LEU A 413 34.63 4.88 -11.88
C LEU A 413 35.09 5.78 -10.74
N ASN A 414 34.20 6.09 -9.79
CA ASN A 414 34.53 6.94 -8.65
C ASN A 414 35.65 6.37 -7.77
N LYS A 415 35.80 5.04 -7.69
CA LYS A 415 36.93 4.41 -7.00
C LYS A 415 38.30 4.72 -7.65
N LYS A 416 38.32 5.05 -8.94
CA LYS A 416 39.53 5.35 -9.72
C LYS A 416 39.85 6.84 -9.76
N ILE A 417 38.93 7.70 -9.29
CA ILE A 417 39.08 9.16 -9.32
C ILE A 417 39.68 9.61 -7.98
N THR A 418 40.84 10.25 -8.04
CA THR A 418 41.56 10.78 -6.86
C THR A 418 41.12 12.20 -6.50
N ASP A 419 40.69 12.98 -7.49
CA ASP A 419 40.21 14.36 -7.33
C ASP A 419 38.70 14.39 -7.01
N PRO A 420 38.29 14.82 -5.80
CA PRO A 420 36.89 14.86 -5.40
C PRO A 420 35.99 15.72 -6.31
N SER A 421 36.54 16.73 -6.99
CA SER A 421 35.78 17.62 -7.88
C SER A 421 35.32 16.95 -9.17
N LYS A 422 35.96 15.83 -9.54
CA LYS A 422 35.68 15.06 -10.77
C LYS A 422 34.79 13.84 -10.54
N LEU A 423 34.34 13.62 -9.30
CA LEU A 423 33.50 12.47 -8.97
C LEU A 423 32.14 12.56 -9.68
N HIS A 424 31.74 11.44 -10.30
CA HIS A 424 30.41 11.31 -10.85
C HIS A 424 29.37 11.29 -9.74
N ASN A 425 28.23 11.94 -9.96
CA ASN A 425 27.12 11.89 -9.02
C ASN A 425 26.44 10.51 -9.10
N VAL A 426 26.56 9.72 -8.03
CA VAL A 426 25.86 8.44 -7.86
C VAL A 426 24.55 8.72 -7.13
N TYR A 427 23.42 8.49 -7.80
CA TYR A 427 22.11 8.56 -7.18
C TYR A 427 21.77 7.19 -6.58
N ASP A 428 20.79 7.14 -5.68
CA ASP A 428 20.31 5.85 -5.19
C ASP A 428 19.68 5.08 -6.38
N LEU A 429 19.84 3.76 -6.42
CA LEU A 429 19.40 2.93 -7.56
C LEU A 429 17.93 3.16 -7.99
N PRO A 430 16.95 3.34 -7.07
CA PRO A 430 15.58 3.67 -7.47
C PRO A 430 15.45 5.00 -8.24
N ASP A 431 16.23 6.02 -7.87
CA ASP A 431 16.23 7.32 -8.56
C ASP A 431 16.84 7.18 -9.98
N GLU A 432 17.90 6.37 -10.12
CA GLU A 432 18.51 6.10 -11.43
C GLU A 432 17.56 5.31 -12.34
N HIS A 433 16.83 4.33 -11.78
CA HIS A 433 15.82 3.59 -12.53
C HIS A 433 14.68 4.52 -12.98
N LEU A 434 14.19 5.39 -12.10
CA LEU A 434 13.18 6.38 -12.43
C LEU A 434 13.63 7.32 -13.56
N GLN A 435 14.89 7.78 -13.53
CA GLN A 435 15.46 8.62 -14.60
C GLN A 435 15.49 7.89 -15.94
N ILE A 436 15.97 6.64 -15.97
CA ILE A 436 16.02 5.83 -17.22
C ILE A 436 14.62 5.64 -17.78
N VAL A 437 13.64 5.32 -16.94
CA VAL A 437 12.26 5.14 -17.38
C VAL A 437 11.68 6.46 -17.89
N ASN A 438 11.94 7.60 -17.24
CA ASN A 438 11.49 8.92 -17.69
C ASN A 438 12.06 9.30 -19.07
N VAL A 439 13.34 9.03 -19.31
CA VAL A 439 13.99 9.31 -20.60
C VAL A 439 13.37 8.50 -21.73
N ILE A 440 12.94 7.26 -21.45
CA ILE A 440 12.28 6.40 -22.44
C ILE A 440 10.80 6.76 -22.59
N LEU A 441 10.05 6.91 -21.51
CA LEU A 441 8.60 7.18 -21.58
C LEU A 441 8.27 8.60 -22.05
N GLN A 442 9.16 9.56 -21.80
CA GLN A 442 8.98 10.99 -22.13
C GLN A 442 7.63 11.54 -21.65
N PRO A 443 7.35 11.52 -20.32
CA PRO A 443 6.09 12.06 -19.79
C PRO A 443 5.97 13.57 -20.04
N THR A 444 4.74 14.02 -20.30
CA THR A 444 4.42 15.45 -20.44
C THR A 444 4.40 16.17 -19.09
N SER A 445 4.29 17.50 -19.10
CA SER A 445 4.27 18.33 -17.88
C SER A 445 3.11 18.00 -16.93
N GLY A 446 2.01 17.44 -17.46
CA GLY A 446 0.86 16.95 -16.69
C GLY A 446 1.09 15.58 -16.05
N GLU A 447 1.98 14.75 -16.60
CA GLU A 447 2.13 13.31 -16.30
C GLU A 447 3.26 13.03 -15.29
N LYS A 448 3.31 13.81 -14.21
CA LYS A 448 4.49 13.86 -13.33
C LYS A 448 4.84 12.53 -12.66
N ARG A 449 3.89 11.60 -12.50
CA ARG A 449 4.13 10.28 -11.89
C ARG A 449 4.03 9.12 -12.88
N LEU A 450 3.91 9.32 -14.18
CA LEU A 450 3.74 8.23 -15.15
C LEU A 450 4.84 7.17 -15.07
N ALA A 451 6.11 7.60 -15.03
CA ALA A 451 7.25 6.67 -14.87
C ALA A 451 7.23 5.94 -13.52
N GLN A 452 6.82 6.63 -12.46
CA GLN A 452 6.71 6.04 -11.12
C GLN A 452 5.56 5.02 -11.08
N TYR A 453 4.41 5.34 -11.67
CA TYR A 453 3.28 4.43 -11.87
C TYR A 453 3.73 3.17 -12.62
N PHE A 454 4.43 3.32 -13.75
CA PHE A 454 4.96 2.19 -14.52
C PHE A 454 5.88 1.30 -13.67
N ILE A 455 6.83 1.89 -12.93
CA ILE A 455 7.73 1.13 -12.07
C ILE A 455 6.95 0.42 -10.98
N ASP A 456 6.05 1.11 -10.30
CA ASP A 456 5.28 0.55 -9.18
C ASP A 456 4.41 -0.63 -9.59
N ASN A 457 3.83 -0.57 -10.80
CA ASN A 457 2.94 -1.59 -11.33
C ASN A 457 3.67 -2.77 -11.97
N TYR A 458 4.73 -2.50 -12.75
CA TYR A 458 5.33 -3.53 -13.61
C TYR A 458 6.66 -4.08 -13.10
N LEU A 459 7.41 -3.33 -12.27
CA LEU A 459 8.59 -3.88 -11.60
C LEU A 459 8.15 -4.77 -10.44
N GLU A 460 8.69 -5.98 -10.36
CA GLU A 460 8.49 -6.82 -9.18
C GLU A 460 9.20 -6.20 -7.99
N LYS A 461 8.44 -5.59 -7.08
CA LYS A 461 8.97 -5.03 -5.83
C LYS A 461 9.61 -6.17 -5.04
N HIS A 462 10.88 -5.98 -4.68
CA HIS A 462 11.71 -6.88 -3.87
C HIS A 462 11.21 -7.02 -2.42
N LEU A 463 9.93 -7.29 -2.19
CA LEU A 463 9.53 -7.75 -0.86
C LEU A 463 10.20 -9.10 -0.53
N ASN A 464 10.90 -9.76 -1.49
CA ASN A 464 11.60 -11.03 -1.29
C ASN A 464 10.71 -11.97 -0.46
N LEU A 465 9.42 -12.02 -0.82
CA LEU A 465 8.39 -12.88 -0.27
C LEU A 465 8.59 -14.31 -0.82
N LYS A 466 9.84 -14.75 -0.95
CA LYS A 466 10.11 -16.17 -1.18
C LYS A 466 9.73 -16.85 0.12
N LEU A 467 8.49 -17.31 0.21
CA LEU A 467 8.05 -18.10 1.34
C LEU A 467 8.92 -19.38 1.32
N PRO A 468 9.60 -19.72 2.42
CA PRO A 468 10.53 -20.85 2.49
C PRO A 468 9.87 -22.20 2.13
N ASN A 469 8.56 -22.34 2.34
CA ASN A 469 7.79 -23.52 1.94
C ASN A 469 7.34 -23.50 0.46
N ILE A 470 7.59 -22.43 -0.31
CA ILE A 470 7.39 -22.39 -1.78
C ILE A 470 8.63 -22.99 -2.50
N LYS A 471 9.15 -24.11 -2.01
CA LYS A 471 10.10 -24.93 -2.77
C LYS A 471 9.67 -26.39 -2.74
N SER A 472 8.78 -26.73 -3.68
CA SER A 472 8.73 -27.98 -4.47
C SER A 472 7.32 -28.40 -4.92
N SER A 473 6.24 -27.83 -4.36
CA SER A 473 4.87 -28.31 -4.65
C SER A 473 4.00 -27.36 -5.50
N PHE A 474 4.40 -26.11 -5.71
CA PHE A 474 3.55 -25.10 -6.37
C PHE A 474 4.34 -24.16 -7.29
N THR A 475 4.77 -24.67 -8.44
CA THR A 475 4.87 -23.82 -9.65
C THR A 475 3.48 -23.33 -10.12
N ASP A 476 2.39 -23.76 -9.47
CA ASP A 476 1.00 -23.62 -9.93
C ASP A 476 0.00 -23.06 -8.88
N ASP A 477 0.43 -22.44 -7.76
CA ASP A 477 -0.52 -21.75 -6.88
C ASP A 477 -1.06 -20.48 -7.57
N LYS A 478 -2.19 -20.66 -8.26
CA LYS A 478 -2.90 -19.62 -8.99
C LYS A 478 -3.96 -18.91 -8.13
N THR A 479 -4.05 -19.18 -6.83
CA THR A 479 -5.04 -18.51 -5.95
C THR A 479 -4.86 -17.00 -5.95
N ILE A 480 -5.94 -16.27 -5.61
CA ILE A 480 -5.90 -14.81 -5.47
C ILE A 480 -4.85 -14.37 -4.43
N TYR A 481 -4.59 -15.19 -3.41
CA TYR A 481 -3.59 -14.91 -2.39
C TYR A 481 -2.18 -14.96 -2.96
N ALA A 482 -1.84 -16.01 -3.73
CA ALA A 482 -0.52 -16.16 -4.33
C ALA A 482 -0.28 -15.28 -5.57
N SER A 483 -1.33 -15.03 -6.36
CA SER A 483 -1.24 -14.31 -7.63
C SER A 483 -1.64 -12.83 -7.56
N GLY A 484 -2.28 -12.43 -6.46
CA GLY A 484 -2.97 -11.15 -6.36
C GLY A 484 -4.25 -11.11 -7.20
N PHE A 485 -4.79 -9.92 -7.39
CA PHE A 485 -5.91 -9.68 -8.31
C PHE A 485 -5.59 -8.57 -9.30
N ARG A 486 -6.32 -8.57 -10.42
CA ARG A 486 -6.27 -7.52 -11.43
C ARG A 486 -7.67 -7.12 -11.83
N LEU A 487 -7.89 -5.82 -11.98
CA LEU A 487 -9.08 -5.25 -12.56
C LEU A 487 -8.67 -4.60 -13.89
N PHE A 488 -9.20 -5.13 -14.98
CA PHE A 488 -9.14 -4.46 -16.26
C PHE A 488 -10.35 -3.54 -16.36
N ASP A 489 -10.07 -2.27 -16.60
CA ASP A 489 -11.06 -1.24 -16.86
C ASP A 489 -11.06 -0.96 -18.37
N LEU A 490 -12.16 -1.35 -19.00
CA LEU A 490 -12.46 -1.15 -20.42
C LEU A 490 -13.35 0.08 -20.53
N THR A 491 -12.74 1.25 -20.76
CA THR A 491 -13.46 2.52 -20.84
C THR A 491 -13.40 3.09 -22.26
N VAL A 492 -14.48 3.74 -22.70
CA VAL A 492 -14.48 4.54 -23.93
C VAL A 492 -14.38 6.01 -23.54
N ASN A 493 -13.40 6.72 -24.10
CA ASN A 493 -13.25 8.15 -23.83
C ASN A 493 -14.28 8.97 -24.63
N GLU A 494 -15.03 9.82 -23.93
CA GLU A 494 -16.08 10.68 -24.51
C GLU A 494 -15.51 11.77 -25.42
N ASP A 495 -14.28 12.24 -25.17
CA ASP A 495 -13.74 13.45 -25.81
C ASP A 495 -13.05 13.23 -27.18
N ALA A 496 -12.84 11.98 -27.62
CA ALA A 496 -12.15 11.73 -28.89
C ALA A 496 -12.55 10.39 -29.56
N ASN A 497 -13.38 10.46 -30.61
CA ASN A 497 -13.55 9.42 -31.64
C ASN A 497 -13.82 7.97 -31.17
N ASN A 498 -14.38 7.77 -29.97
CA ASN A 498 -14.65 6.45 -29.39
C ASN A 498 -13.37 5.59 -29.24
N ASN A 499 -12.27 6.20 -28.79
CA ASN A 499 -11.05 5.46 -28.49
C ASN A 499 -11.25 4.66 -27.19
N GLY A 500 -11.23 3.34 -27.31
CA GLY A 500 -11.25 2.42 -26.18
C GLY A 500 -9.93 2.44 -25.44
N GLN A 501 -9.99 2.36 -24.11
CA GLN A 501 -8.84 2.30 -23.22
C GLN A 501 -8.89 1.01 -22.43
N LEU A 502 -7.73 0.34 -22.35
CA LEU A 502 -7.51 -0.85 -21.55
C LEU A 502 -6.60 -0.49 -20.38
N ARG A 503 -7.20 -0.02 -19.29
CA ARG A 503 -6.47 0.28 -18.05
C ARG A 503 -6.39 -0.97 -17.19
N VAL A 504 -5.31 -1.10 -16.43
CA VAL A 504 -5.11 -2.22 -15.52
C VAL A 504 -4.76 -1.71 -14.15
N TYR A 505 -5.60 -2.05 -13.19
CA TYR A 505 -5.30 -1.95 -11.77
C TYR A 505 -4.89 -3.33 -11.30
N GLN A 506 -3.67 -3.50 -10.81
CA GLN A 506 -3.19 -4.80 -10.35
C GLN A 506 -2.65 -4.73 -8.94
N GLN A 507 -3.25 -5.50 -8.04
CA GLN A 507 -2.74 -5.68 -6.69
C GLN A 507 -2.07 -7.04 -6.59
N ARG A 508 -0.73 -7.06 -6.65
CA ARG A 508 0.05 -8.31 -6.62
C ARG A 508 0.31 -8.84 -5.22
N THR A 509 0.39 -7.92 -4.25
CA THR A 509 0.70 -8.25 -2.86
C THR A 509 -0.62 -8.36 -2.10
N THR A 510 -0.89 -9.49 -1.46
CA THR A 510 -2.08 -9.66 -0.61
C THR A 510 -1.73 -9.55 0.87
N PRO A 511 -2.70 -9.18 1.74
CA PRO A 511 -2.51 -9.25 3.18
C PRO A 511 -2.00 -10.62 3.65
N GLU A 512 -2.49 -11.71 3.06
CA GLU A 512 -2.08 -13.09 3.36
C GLU A 512 -0.62 -13.35 3.01
N GLN A 513 -0.15 -12.91 1.83
CA GLN A 513 1.26 -13.00 1.45
C GLN A 513 2.19 -12.22 2.39
N ILE A 514 1.76 -11.03 2.81
CA ILE A 514 2.50 -10.21 3.78
C ILE A 514 2.60 -10.98 5.10
N LEU A 515 1.46 -11.45 5.63
CA LEU A 515 1.42 -12.16 6.90
C LEU A 515 2.28 -13.42 6.88
N ALA A 516 2.14 -14.28 5.86
CA ALA A 516 2.94 -15.49 5.73
C ALA A 516 4.44 -15.18 5.63
N SER A 517 4.81 -14.12 4.92
CA SER A 517 6.22 -13.74 4.76
C SER A 517 6.84 -13.18 6.02
N VAL A 518 6.07 -12.43 6.80
CA VAL A 518 6.54 -11.90 8.08
C VAL A 518 6.62 -13.01 9.13
N ALA A 519 5.62 -13.91 9.21
CA ALA A 519 5.62 -15.04 10.14
C ALA A 519 6.75 -16.05 9.89
N ASN A 520 7.24 -16.15 8.66
CA ASN A 520 8.43 -16.95 8.35
C ASN A 520 9.75 -16.31 8.82
N LYS A 521 9.74 -15.02 9.17
CA LYS A 521 10.92 -14.24 9.57
C LYS A 521 10.84 -13.67 11.00
N MET A 522 9.68 -13.72 11.64
CA MET A 522 9.38 -13.20 12.98
C MET A 522 8.57 -14.19 13.80
N GLN A 523 8.52 -13.98 15.12
CA GLN A 523 7.49 -14.58 15.98
C GLN A 523 6.21 -13.75 15.84
N THR A 524 5.26 -14.22 15.06
CA THR A 524 4.04 -13.48 14.72
C THR A 524 2.85 -14.01 15.50
N ILE A 525 2.22 -13.13 16.27
CA ILE A 525 1.10 -13.43 17.16
C ILE A 525 -0.10 -12.59 16.74
N LEU A 526 -1.15 -13.26 16.27
CA LEU A 526 -2.43 -12.64 15.92
C LEU A 526 -3.35 -12.69 17.12
N VAL A 527 -3.93 -11.55 17.46
CA VAL A 527 -4.88 -11.42 18.56
C VAL A 527 -6.15 -10.78 18.03
N SER A 528 -7.28 -11.49 18.07
CA SER A 528 -8.58 -10.96 17.67
C SER A 528 -9.73 -11.71 18.35
N SER A 529 -10.93 -11.17 18.27
CA SER A 529 -12.17 -11.87 18.67
C SER A 529 -12.78 -12.73 17.58
N THR A 530 -12.35 -12.56 16.33
CA THR A 530 -12.96 -13.25 15.18
C THR A 530 -11.91 -13.78 14.21
N SER A 531 -10.64 -13.92 14.65
CA SER A 531 -9.54 -14.31 13.76
C SER A 531 -9.77 -15.66 13.07
N LEU A 532 -10.53 -16.58 13.69
CA LEU A 532 -10.83 -17.90 13.11
C LEU A 532 -12.14 -17.93 12.31
N ASN A 533 -12.93 -16.84 12.30
CA ASN A 533 -14.14 -16.77 11.50
C ASN A 533 -13.79 -16.76 10.00
N PRO A 534 -14.33 -17.71 9.20
CA PRO A 534 -14.03 -17.80 7.78
C PRO A 534 -14.76 -16.71 6.99
N SER A 535 -14.22 -15.49 6.98
CA SER A 535 -14.58 -14.43 6.02
C SER A 535 -13.36 -14.06 5.19
N PRO A 536 -13.20 -14.61 3.96
CA PRO A 536 -12.10 -14.27 3.07
C PRO A 536 -12.02 -12.80 2.65
N LEU A 537 -13.04 -11.99 2.94
CA LEU A 537 -13.08 -10.55 2.68
C LEU A 537 -12.74 -9.72 3.91
N ASP A 538 -13.15 -10.13 5.10
CA ASP A 538 -12.91 -9.37 6.33
C ASP A 538 -11.70 -9.88 7.13
N ASN A 539 -11.44 -11.18 7.10
CA ASN A 539 -10.36 -11.86 7.83
C ASN A 539 -9.30 -12.44 6.90
N PHE A 540 -8.11 -12.72 7.45
CA PHE A 540 -7.09 -13.48 6.74
C PHE A 540 -7.61 -14.88 6.42
N ASP A 541 -7.34 -15.39 5.21
CA ASP A 541 -7.46 -16.83 4.97
C ASP A 541 -6.33 -17.58 5.71
N LEU A 542 -6.60 -17.92 6.97
CA LEU A 542 -5.63 -18.61 7.82
C LEU A 542 -5.30 -20.01 7.33
N ASN A 543 -6.15 -20.66 6.52
CA ASN A 543 -5.80 -21.95 5.93
C ASN A 543 -4.69 -21.77 4.90
N TRP A 544 -4.83 -20.78 4.01
CA TRP A 544 -3.77 -20.46 3.05
C TRP A 544 -2.50 -20.00 3.77
N VAL A 545 -2.61 -19.15 4.80
CA VAL A 545 -1.44 -18.66 5.55
C VAL A 545 -0.73 -19.79 6.29
N LYS A 546 -1.44 -20.63 7.06
CA LYS A 546 -0.84 -21.76 7.81
C LYS A 546 -0.08 -22.72 6.90
N ASN A 547 -0.63 -23.00 5.70
CA ASN A 547 0.04 -23.86 4.71
C ASN A 547 1.34 -23.26 4.14
N ASN A 548 1.52 -21.94 4.25
CA ASN A 548 2.65 -21.20 3.71
C ASN A 548 3.63 -20.70 4.78
N VAL A 549 3.43 -21.06 6.05
CA VAL A 549 4.33 -20.75 7.17
C VAL A 549 5.03 -22.03 7.65
N VAL A 550 6.32 -21.96 7.95
CA VAL A 550 7.13 -23.13 8.36
C VAL A 550 6.68 -23.69 9.70
N ASN A 551 6.45 -22.83 10.69
CA ASN A 551 6.05 -23.23 12.03
C ASN A 551 4.75 -22.52 12.42
N VAL A 552 3.72 -23.30 12.70
CA VAL A 552 2.48 -22.82 13.32
C VAL A 552 2.44 -23.38 14.73
N VAL A 553 2.23 -22.51 15.71
CA VAL A 553 2.09 -22.87 17.12
C VAL A 553 0.65 -22.65 17.49
N ASP A 554 -0.08 -23.74 17.65
CA ASP A 554 -1.45 -23.69 18.17
C ASP A 554 -1.45 -23.63 19.70
N ILE A 555 -2.46 -22.99 20.26
CA ILE A 555 -2.69 -22.95 21.70
C ILE A 555 -2.97 -24.38 22.19
N PRO A 556 -2.36 -24.86 23.29
CA PRO A 556 -2.67 -26.16 23.84
C PRO A 556 -4.18 -26.33 24.09
N VAL A 557 -4.75 -27.46 23.65
CA VAL A 557 -6.20 -27.74 23.74
C VAL A 557 -6.77 -27.52 25.14
N LYS A 558 -6.01 -27.86 26.20
CA LYS A 558 -6.43 -27.63 27.58
C LYS A 558 -6.60 -26.13 27.91
N LEU A 559 -5.67 -25.31 27.44
CA LEU A 559 -5.70 -23.86 27.63
C LEU A 559 -6.82 -23.23 26.79
N GLN A 560 -6.97 -23.67 25.54
CA GLN A 560 -8.08 -23.24 24.68
C GLN A 560 -9.45 -23.51 25.35
N LYS A 561 -9.66 -24.73 25.87
CA LYS A 561 -10.89 -25.08 26.61
C LYS A 561 -11.12 -24.20 27.85
N SER A 562 -10.06 -23.81 28.55
CA SER A 562 -10.15 -22.89 29.69
C SER A 562 -10.60 -21.50 29.25
N LEU A 563 -9.98 -20.98 28.18
CA LEU A 563 -10.33 -19.68 27.60
C LEU A 563 -11.76 -19.66 27.05
N ASP A 564 -12.18 -20.72 26.35
CA ASP A 564 -13.54 -20.85 25.82
C ASP A 564 -14.58 -20.87 26.96
N ARG A 565 -14.26 -21.55 28.07
CA ARG A 565 -15.12 -21.58 29.26
C ARG A 565 -15.25 -20.20 29.89
N GLU A 566 -14.14 -19.51 30.12
CA GLU A 566 -14.14 -18.14 30.67
C GLU A 566 -14.92 -17.17 29.75
N ASN A 567 -14.74 -17.29 28.43
CA ASN A 567 -15.49 -16.51 27.45
C ASN A 567 -17.00 -16.77 27.55
N ASN A 568 -17.40 -18.04 27.65
CA ASN A 568 -18.80 -18.42 27.76
C ASN A 568 -19.44 -17.93 29.06
N GLU A 569 -18.75 -18.07 30.19
CA GLU A 569 -19.22 -17.57 31.49
C GLU A 569 -19.41 -16.05 31.48
N ARG A 570 -18.45 -15.31 30.92
CA ARG A 570 -18.56 -13.86 30.76
C ARG A 570 -19.68 -13.45 29.80
N ASN A 571 -19.77 -14.08 28.63
CA ASN A 571 -20.82 -13.78 27.65
C ASN A 571 -22.21 -14.03 28.24
N LYS A 572 -22.35 -15.08 29.07
CA LYS A 572 -23.56 -15.33 29.84
C LYS A 572 -23.86 -14.18 30.81
N GLN A 573 -22.88 -13.75 31.62
CA GLN A 573 -23.05 -12.60 32.53
C GLN A 573 -23.40 -11.29 31.79
N ILE A 574 -22.86 -11.06 30.60
CA ILE A 574 -23.20 -9.89 29.78
C ILE A 574 -24.64 -10.00 29.27
N LYS A 575 -25.05 -11.17 28.75
CA LYS A 575 -26.43 -11.43 28.33
C LYS A 575 -27.42 -11.29 29.49
N ASP A 576 -27.03 -11.73 30.68
CA ASP A 576 -27.84 -11.64 31.89
C ASP A 576 -27.99 -10.19 32.38
N LYS A 577 -26.96 -9.35 32.19
CA LYS A 577 -27.00 -7.91 32.52
C LYS A 577 -27.70 -7.06 31.46
N VAL A 578 -27.69 -7.48 30.19
CA VAL A 578 -28.25 -6.72 29.07
C VAL A 578 -29.51 -7.42 28.57
N ARG A 579 -30.69 -6.96 29.02
CA ARG A 579 -31.96 -7.29 28.37
C ARG A 579 -32.04 -6.57 27.03
N ILE A 580 -31.56 -7.19 25.97
CA ILE A 580 -31.84 -6.74 24.60
C ILE A 580 -33.28 -7.15 24.29
N GLN A 581 -34.23 -6.23 24.43
CA GLN A 581 -35.57 -6.40 23.89
C GLN A 581 -35.53 -6.10 22.39
N THR A 582 -35.36 -7.14 21.59
CA THR A 582 -35.60 -7.04 20.15
C THR A 582 -37.11 -7.08 19.90
N LYS A 583 -37.69 -5.96 19.49
CA LYS A 583 -39.04 -5.92 18.91
C LYS A 583 -38.89 -6.00 17.39
N LEU A 584 -39.53 -6.99 16.77
CA LEU A 584 -39.65 -7.00 15.31
C LEU A 584 -40.60 -5.86 14.92
N ILE A 585 -40.17 -4.99 14.01
CA ILE A 585 -40.87 -3.77 13.63
C ILE A 585 -41.21 -3.85 12.14
N GLY A 586 -42.41 -3.42 11.73
CA GLY A 586 -42.81 -3.36 10.32
C GLY A 586 -43.24 -4.67 9.64
N SER A 587 -43.40 -5.78 10.37
CA SER A 587 -43.91 -7.05 9.79
C SER A 587 -45.35 -6.95 9.26
N ASN A 588 -46.10 -5.96 9.72
CA ASN A 588 -47.45 -5.58 9.31
C ASN A 588 -47.47 -4.53 8.19
N LEU A 589 -46.29 -3.98 7.83
CA LEU A 589 -46.12 -2.98 6.78
C LEU A 589 -45.65 -3.60 5.45
N THR A 590 -45.14 -4.83 5.48
CA THR A 590 -44.82 -5.63 4.29
C THR A 590 -46.09 -6.11 3.60
N LYS A 591 -46.59 -5.28 2.67
CA LYS A 591 -47.65 -5.64 1.71
C LYS A 591 -47.04 -5.92 0.34
N GLU A 592 -47.64 -6.87 -0.38
CA GLU A 592 -47.27 -7.18 -1.76
C GLU A 592 -47.36 -5.92 -2.64
N GLY A 593 -46.38 -5.70 -3.51
CA GLY A 593 -46.32 -4.52 -4.37
C GLY A 593 -45.69 -3.27 -3.75
N CYS A 594 -45.49 -3.19 -2.42
CA CYS A 594 -44.77 -2.07 -1.80
C CYS A 594 -43.25 -2.25 -1.95
N SER A 595 -42.53 -1.14 -2.09
CA SER A 595 -41.07 -1.12 -2.12
C SER A 595 -40.46 -0.96 -0.72
N PHE A 596 -39.21 -1.37 -0.54
CA PHE A 596 -38.53 -1.22 0.75
C PHE A 596 -38.43 0.24 1.20
N LYS A 597 -38.26 1.17 0.24
CA LYS A 597 -38.25 2.61 0.50
C LYS A 597 -39.58 3.11 1.07
N GLU A 598 -40.70 2.63 0.53
CA GLU A 598 -42.04 2.98 1.01
C GLU A 598 -42.33 2.38 2.39
N ILE A 599 -41.92 1.13 2.63
CA ILE A 599 -42.04 0.50 3.95
C ILE A 599 -41.20 1.26 4.97
N PHE A 600 -39.96 1.62 4.63
CA PHE A 600 -39.08 2.37 5.51
C PHE A 600 -39.60 3.79 5.79
N ALA A 601 -40.14 4.47 4.76
CA ALA A 601 -40.80 5.76 4.93
C ALA A 601 -42.01 5.67 5.87
N THR A 602 -42.83 4.62 5.69
CA THR A 602 -44.02 4.37 6.51
C THR A 602 -43.64 4.03 7.94
N LEU A 603 -42.61 3.21 8.15
CA LEU A 603 -42.07 2.86 9.47
C LEU A 603 -41.48 4.07 10.20
N LEU A 604 -40.79 4.97 9.49
CA LEU A 604 -40.31 6.22 10.07
C LEU A 604 -41.47 7.14 10.46
N LYS A 605 -42.53 7.20 9.63
CA LYS A 605 -43.70 8.03 9.88
C LYS A 605 -44.60 7.51 10.99
N GLU A 606 -44.98 6.25 10.93
CA GLU A 606 -45.99 5.66 11.82
C GLU A 606 -45.42 5.20 13.16
N GLU A 607 -44.20 4.66 13.19
CA GLU A 607 -43.61 4.13 14.42
C GLU A 607 -42.62 5.09 15.09
N ASN A 608 -41.96 5.95 14.31
CA ASN A 608 -40.94 6.87 14.84
C ASN A 608 -41.36 8.35 14.78
N TYR A 609 -42.55 8.66 14.26
CA TYR A 609 -43.09 10.03 14.13
C TYR A 609 -42.16 10.99 13.37
N LEU A 610 -41.44 10.48 12.39
CA LEU A 610 -40.55 11.24 11.52
C LEU A 610 -41.16 11.33 10.12
N GLU A 611 -41.22 12.54 9.54
CA GLU A 611 -41.62 12.75 8.14
C GLU A 611 -40.40 13.13 7.28
N PRO A 612 -39.53 12.16 6.94
CA PRO A 612 -38.39 12.43 6.09
C PRO A 612 -38.84 12.66 4.64
N THR A 613 -38.25 13.66 4.00
CA THR A 613 -38.37 13.85 2.54
C THR A 613 -37.79 12.67 1.77
N SER A 614 -38.25 12.45 0.53
CA SER A 614 -37.73 11.37 -0.33
C SER A 614 -36.21 11.40 -0.49
N ILE A 615 -35.62 12.61 -0.57
CA ILE A 615 -34.17 12.81 -0.66
C ILE A 615 -33.45 12.39 0.63
N GLN A 616 -34.05 12.62 1.80
CA GLN A 616 -33.48 12.20 3.08
C GLN A 616 -33.56 10.69 3.26
N ILE A 617 -34.67 10.06 2.87
CA ILE A 617 -34.80 8.60 2.87
C ILE A 617 -33.71 7.99 1.96
N GLU A 618 -33.55 8.52 0.76
CA GLU A 618 -32.54 8.06 -0.19
C GLU A 618 -31.12 8.23 0.35
N LYS A 619 -30.82 9.38 0.98
CA LYS A 619 -29.53 9.60 1.66
C LYS A 619 -29.28 8.64 2.82
N ILE A 620 -30.31 8.26 3.57
CA ILE A 620 -30.21 7.30 4.67
C ILE A 620 -29.97 5.89 4.13
N LEU A 621 -30.74 5.46 3.13
CA LEU A 621 -30.59 4.16 2.45
C LEU A 621 -29.24 4.04 1.74
N ASN A 622 -28.68 5.15 1.25
CA ASN A 622 -27.35 5.21 0.65
C ASN A 622 -26.21 5.32 1.68
N LYS A 623 -26.49 5.67 2.94
CA LYS A 623 -25.52 5.67 4.05
C LYS A 623 -25.38 4.31 4.73
N TYR A 624 -26.32 3.38 4.56
CA TYR A 624 -26.15 2.01 5.03
C TYR A 624 -25.02 1.33 4.24
N PRO A 625 -23.99 0.79 4.91
CA PRO A 625 -22.79 0.32 4.23
C PRO A 625 -23.11 -0.85 3.30
N ALA A 626 -22.61 -0.75 2.07
CA ALA A 626 -22.65 -1.78 1.02
C ALA A 626 -22.15 -3.18 1.45
N ARG A 627 -21.54 -3.31 2.65
CA ARG A 627 -21.05 -4.56 3.23
C ARG A 627 -22.14 -5.58 3.58
N LEU A 628 -23.41 -5.19 3.66
CA LEU A 628 -24.53 -6.14 3.88
C LEU A 628 -25.26 -6.56 2.61
N ILE A 629 -24.89 -6.05 1.43
CA ILE A 629 -25.62 -6.33 0.20
C ILE A 629 -24.65 -6.68 -0.92
N GLY A 630 -24.24 -7.95 -0.95
CA GLY A 630 -23.86 -8.56 -2.21
C GLY A 630 -25.08 -8.52 -3.13
N ASN A 631 -25.07 -7.57 -4.06
CA ASN A 631 -25.97 -7.49 -5.22
C ASN A 631 -27.45 -7.13 -4.89
N ARG A 632 -27.74 -5.82 -4.81
CA ARG A 632 -29.09 -5.25 -4.57
C ARG A 632 -30.16 -5.82 -5.50
N ILE A 633 -29.82 -6.05 -6.78
CA ILE A 633 -30.78 -6.53 -7.78
C ILE A 633 -30.91 -8.06 -7.79
N SER A 634 -29.82 -8.82 -7.57
CA SER A 634 -29.92 -10.29 -7.60
C SER A 634 -30.50 -10.91 -6.33
N ASN A 635 -30.62 -10.13 -5.25
CA ASN A 635 -31.24 -10.56 -4.00
C ASN A 635 -32.61 -9.90 -3.76
N GLY A 636 -33.21 -9.23 -4.76
CA GLY A 636 -34.54 -8.62 -4.67
C GLY A 636 -34.65 -7.40 -3.74
N LEU A 637 -33.53 -6.72 -3.47
CA LEU A 637 -33.42 -5.57 -2.56
C LEU A 637 -33.11 -4.27 -3.33
N ASP A 638 -33.72 -4.10 -4.51
CA ASP A 638 -33.86 -2.78 -5.10
C ASP A 638 -34.86 -2.01 -4.20
N PRO A 639 -34.46 -0.87 -3.60
CA PRO A 639 -35.33 -0.14 -2.69
C PRO A 639 -36.60 0.38 -3.35
N ASP A 640 -36.64 0.42 -4.70
CA ASP A 640 -37.80 0.78 -5.51
C ASP A 640 -38.47 -0.45 -6.16
N ALA A 641 -37.95 -1.68 -5.97
CA ALA A 641 -38.61 -2.89 -6.45
C ALA A 641 -39.73 -3.34 -5.49
N PRO A 642 -40.88 -3.75 -6.03
CA PRO A 642 -41.99 -4.26 -5.24
C PRO A 642 -41.68 -5.63 -4.63
N PHE A 643 -42.07 -5.86 -3.38
CA PHE A 643 -42.08 -7.21 -2.80
C PHE A 643 -43.07 -8.10 -3.55
N VAL A 644 -42.61 -9.28 -4.00
CA VAL A 644 -43.43 -10.31 -4.63
C VAL A 644 -43.59 -11.45 -3.61
N TYR A 645 -44.82 -11.84 -3.29
CA TYR A 645 -45.08 -13.05 -2.52
C TYR A 645 -45.12 -14.23 -3.50
N GLU A 646 -44.31 -15.26 -3.26
CA GLU A 646 -44.58 -16.58 -3.85
C GLU A 646 -45.57 -17.26 -2.90
N ASP A 647 -46.82 -17.42 -3.34
CA ASP A 647 -47.78 -18.32 -2.69
C ASP A 647 -47.25 -19.76 -2.78
N GLU A 648 -47.24 -20.49 -1.65
CA GLU A 648 -46.95 -21.95 -1.59
C GLU A 648 -48.00 -22.78 -2.34
#